data_AF-A0A9D5M8B3-F1
#
_entry.id   AF-A0A9D5M8B3-F1
#
_cell.length_a   1.000
_cell.length_b   1.000
_cell.length_c   1.000
_cell.angle_alpha   90.00
_cell.angle_beta   90.00
_cell.angle_gamma   90.00
#
_symmetry.space_group_name_H-M   'P 1'
#
loop_
_entity.id
_entity.type
_entity.pdbx_description
1 polymer ?
#
loop_
_entity_poly.entity_id
_entity_poly.type
_entity_poly.pdbx_seq_one_letter_code
_entity_poly.pdbx_strand_id
1 'polypeptide(L)'
;MKRTLLLAAALLAALLLGVCAQAETQKTVSSVALTGFSFPAAGESEAANRASLSAPTGALYHISDSAWYENGTDGKYYKMQNTTFVKGRDYYLKIWVFTDYPNAFTDHAGASVDGIYYNVERPGDERCMVVKIANIVPHDPYTIDSTRFPNVVFRNYVISHCDTNGNGILDYREAMTVDEMDLSDTSTNLVSLKGIEYFPRLTSLNVSGNKVNSLNGNFDLSNNTWLEELICDHNNLDSIDVSGLIYLKKLVCEANPLNTLDVTKNTRLTYLNCTNTVLSALDVTRNTQLETLYCALNRLTTIDLSRNTKLSRVKVEYNDLARLDISACPKLVDVVINGTSSILGSSTLIYSADDGSLYLPTDTELYYGEGVAVNNRNFPDYKFRRYVQQNIDTDGDNLLSDAEIEAVTELRLTSAGIGDMTGVGYFTALKKLYVGDNALTALDLSKNTLLEFVSCSNNQLTDLDTWRLTNLRMLFCYDNQITSLTLSNNKLLEQLDVDNNGIQTLDISYNGVLWQLYANGNGLRYLYFPSYSQLSEVSLTGNDIGVLNLTRCPILRQIVGDGERSDNTDGTVSYEGPADQQGHSIGYLYVDADTEVTGTGLVPLDAEHFPDAKLRTFLDDKDNDFDQNKDHMLSPREIGRTEELEICGLEIEDLTGIEVFTNLYYLNIEGNPVDGALDITPFEELTSLYMSETDITDVGYDPNAVKLETVSCANIGTDDLSWLRGLRDLKELDLSYSSAAPDLTVLDDLPDLKILRLNRCHLNDPEALGRHISHWLSELYIDDNPLNGALDLGHCDELDRLDAVNCGLTAVKLSGSGYLDVVRLHRNSLRQLWIPDCGARGAYLHGTLSGTDINTWSSGIDGYHCVSVDKSVMIVTDDPEDFEYIENVSYYPTDAETIGESAFEGTSVAVIWGKQNSNPNPHVKTIGKRAFADCEDLVLIEIPYDTTSIASDAFAGSDGVHIFGQFGSKAMWYAYDHGIPFIVDTPFL
;
A
#
# COMPACT_ATOMS: atom_id res chain seq x y z
N MET A 1 37.02 -31.16 -13.19
CA MET A 1 37.70 -30.17 -12.32
C MET A 1 36.80 -29.51 -11.27
N LYS A 2 35.48 -29.36 -11.43
CA LYS A 2 34.60 -28.79 -10.36
C LYS A 2 34.17 -29.76 -9.24
N ARG A 3 34.36 -31.08 -9.36
CA ARG A 3 34.07 -32.05 -8.28
C ARG A 3 35.27 -32.39 -7.38
N THR A 4 36.49 -31.98 -7.75
CA THR A 4 37.71 -32.26 -6.96
C THR A 4 38.09 -31.09 -6.03
N LEU A 5 37.52 -29.88 -6.23
CA LEU A 5 37.72 -28.74 -5.32
C LEU A 5 36.81 -28.77 -4.07
N LEU A 6 35.62 -29.38 -4.14
CA LEU A 6 34.71 -29.45 -2.97
C LEU A 6 35.21 -30.42 -1.88
N LEU A 7 35.94 -31.48 -2.23
CA LEU A 7 36.53 -32.39 -1.24
C LEU A 7 37.77 -31.79 -0.54
N ALA A 8 38.46 -30.84 -1.18
CA ALA A 8 39.61 -30.16 -0.55
C ALA A 8 39.17 -29.09 0.46
N ALA A 9 38.01 -28.45 0.25
CA ALA A 9 37.46 -27.46 1.19
C ALA A 9 36.88 -28.11 2.46
N ALA A 10 36.28 -29.29 2.35
CA ALA A 10 35.77 -30.04 3.51
C ALA A 10 36.89 -30.59 4.42
N LEU A 11 38.05 -30.93 3.85
CA LEU A 11 39.21 -31.42 4.62
C LEU A 11 40.03 -30.30 5.29
N LEU A 12 39.98 -29.07 4.78
CA LEU A 12 40.64 -27.92 5.45
C LEU A 12 39.82 -27.38 6.63
N ALA A 13 38.48 -27.45 6.57
CA ALA A 13 37.59 -27.07 7.68
C ALA A 13 37.71 -28.01 8.89
N ALA A 14 37.99 -29.30 8.66
CA ALA A 14 38.20 -30.28 9.72
C ALA A 14 39.56 -30.15 10.44
N LEU A 15 40.56 -29.47 9.83
CA LEU A 15 41.89 -29.27 10.40
C LEU A 15 42.05 -27.95 11.18
N LEU A 16 41.17 -26.96 10.96
CA LEU A 16 41.17 -25.69 11.69
C LEU A 16 40.36 -25.70 12.99
N LEU A 17 39.47 -26.69 13.19
CA LEU A 17 38.71 -26.88 14.43
C LEU A 17 39.45 -27.70 15.51
N GLY A 18 40.71 -28.08 15.27
CA GLY A 18 41.48 -28.95 16.16
C GLY A 18 42.29 -28.26 17.27
N VAL A 19 42.43 -26.94 17.28
CA VAL A 19 43.23 -26.23 18.31
C VAL A 19 42.63 -24.86 18.65
N CYS A 20 41.55 -24.87 19.42
CA CYS A 20 41.29 -23.91 20.51
C CYS A 20 40.04 -24.37 21.26
N ALA A 21 40.21 -25.36 22.12
CA ALA A 21 39.28 -25.66 23.19
C ALA A 21 39.68 -24.82 24.41
N GLN A 22 38.76 -23.98 24.89
CA GLN A 22 38.60 -23.40 26.24
C GLN A 22 37.74 -22.13 26.06
N ALA A 23 36.48 -21.98 26.47
CA ALA A 23 35.47 -22.67 27.27
C ALA A 23 34.11 -22.42 26.54
N GLU A 24 32.98 -23.09 26.70
CA GLU A 24 32.31 -23.75 27.80
C GLU A 24 31.57 -24.99 27.26
N THR A 25 31.53 -26.06 28.04
CA THR A 25 30.79 -27.27 27.71
C THR A 25 29.29 -27.07 27.95
N GLN A 26 28.50 -26.96 26.87
CA GLN A 26 27.08 -27.33 26.90
C GLN A 26 26.98 -28.81 27.30
N LYS A 27 26.50 -29.06 28.53
CA LYS A 27 26.02 -30.38 28.93
C LYS A 27 24.74 -30.67 28.15
N THR A 28 24.83 -31.48 27.11
CA THR A 28 23.71 -32.30 26.67
C THR A 28 23.28 -33.19 27.84
N VAL A 29 22.17 -32.83 28.51
CA VAL A 29 21.50 -33.75 29.42
C VAL A 29 20.79 -34.77 28.54
N SER A 30 21.45 -35.89 28.29
CA SER A 30 20.77 -37.10 27.82
C SER A 30 19.67 -37.44 28.82
N SER A 31 18.43 -37.50 28.35
CA SER A 31 17.28 -37.97 29.11
C SER A 31 17.53 -39.41 29.58
N VAL A 32 17.93 -39.57 30.84
CA VAL A 32 17.89 -40.87 31.49
C VAL A 32 16.45 -41.07 31.93
N ALA A 33 15.71 -41.90 31.20
CA ALA A 33 14.46 -42.45 31.70
C ALA A 33 14.79 -43.30 32.94
N LEU A 34 14.43 -42.83 34.13
CA LEU A 34 14.43 -43.64 35.35
C LEU A 34 13.29 -44.67 35.23
N THR A 35 13.56 -45.74 34.48
CA THR A 35 12.73 -46.95 34.48
C THR A 35 13.30 -47.89 35.54
N GLY A 36 12.54 -48.22 36.60
CA GLY A 36 13.04 -49.19 37.59
C GLY A 36 12.50 -49.15 39.02
N PHE A 37 11.54 -48.29 39.38
CA PHE A 37 10.88 -48.43 40.67
C PHE A 37 9.80 -49.53 40.60
N SER A 38 10.04 -50.66 41.24
CA SER A 38 9.02 -51.67 41.49
C SER A 38 8.33 -51.38 42.81
N PHE A 39 7.08 -50.91 42.76
CA PHE A 39 6.26 -50.75 43.97
C PHE A 39 5.61 -52.09 44.34
N PRO A 40 5.62 -52.50 45.62
CA PRO A 40 4.91 -53.69 46.03
C PRO A 40 3.41 -53.51 45.76
N ALA A 41 2.77 -54.54 45.23
CA ALA A 41 1.33 -54.56 44.96
C ALA A 41 0.55 -54.15 46.22
N ALA A 42 -0.44 -53.27 46.02
CA ALA A 42 -1.29 -52.70 47.08
C ALA A 42 -1.71 -53.76 48.10
N GLY A 43 -1.17 -53.68 49.32
CA GLY A 43 -1.58 -54.52 50.43
C GLY A 43 -3.03 -54.22 50.83
N GLU A 44 -3.70 -55.22 51.40
CA GLU A 44 -5.13 -55.19 51.79
C GLU A 44 -5.54 -53.99 52.69
N SER A 45 -4.59 -53.21 53.24
CA SER A 45 -4.88 -51.98 53.99
C SER A 45 -5.19 -50.75 53.13
N GLU A 46 -4.77 -50.69 51.85
CA GLU A 46 -5.10 -49.57 50.96
C GLU A 46 -6.55 -49.65 50.44
N ALA A 47 -7.10 -50.85 50.29
CA ALA A 47 -8.50 -51.05 49.90
C ALA A 47 -9.49 -50.61 51.00
N ALA A 48 -9.10 -50.72 52.27
CA ALA A 48 -9.92 -50.31 53.41
C ALA A 48 -10.05 -48.78 53.55
N ASN A 49 -9.04 -48.00 53.12
CA ASN A 49 -9.04 -46.53 53.18
C ASN A 49 -9.74 -45.86 51.98
N ARG A 50 -9.94 -46.58 50.86
CA ARG A 50 -10.74 -46.08 49.72
C ARG A 50 -12.25 -46.09 50.01
N ALA A 51 -12.71 -46.92 50.95
CA ALA A 51 -14.13 -47.12 51.24
C ALA A 51 -14.77 -46.07 52.19
N SER A 52 -14.00 -45.13 52.75
CA SER A 52 -14.46 -44.16 53.77
C SER A 52 -14.48 -42.69 53.32
N LEU A 53 -14.25 -42.40 52.03
CA LEU A 53 -14.09 -41.04 51.49
C LEU A 53 -15.37 -40.47 50.85
N SER A 54 -16.38 -40.15 51.65
CA SER A 54 -17.61 -39.45 51.23
C SER A 54 -17.50 -37.91 51.33
N ALA A 55 -16.43 -37.32 50.78
CA ALA A 55 -16.13 -35.89 50.90
C ALA A 55 -15.88 -35.20 49.53
N PRO A 56 -16.09 -33.87 49.43
CA PRO A 56 -16.03 -33.10 48.18
C PRO A 56 -14.63 -33.03 47.56
N THR A 57 -14.59 -32.75 46.26
CA THR A 57 -13.37 -32.49 45.47
C THR A 57 -12.54 -31.39 46.12
N GLY A 58 -11.22 -31.57 46.26
CA GLY A 58 -10.31 -30.58 46.87
C GLY A 58 -9.96 -30.77 48.35
N ALA A 59 -10.37 -31.86 49.01
CA ALA A 59 -9.95 -32.16 50.39
C ALA A 59 -8.52 -32.77 50.45
N LEU A 60 -7.67 -32.22 51.32
CA LEU A 60 -6.32 -32.70 51.62
C LEU A 60 -6.36 -33.81 52.68
N TYR A 61 -5.71 -34.95 52.41
CA TYR A 61 -5.52 -36.02 53.40
C TYR A 61 -4.04 -36.20 53.72
N HIS A 62 -3.70 -36.11 55.00
CA HIS A 62 -2.39 -36.47 55.51
C HIS A 62 -2.39 -37.93 55.96
N ILE A 63 -1.57 -38.78 55.32
CA ILE A 63 -1.22 -40.09 55.87
C ILE A 63 0.27 -40.07 56.21
N SER A 64 0.57 -40.15 57.50
CA SER A 64 1.94 -40.22 58.01
C SER A 64 2.40 -41.68 58.02
N ASP A 65 2.83 -42.22 56.88
CA ASP A 65 3.60 -43.46 56.86
C ASP A 65 4.99 -43.22 56.27
N SER A 66 6.00 -43.69 56.99
CA SER A 66 7.41 -43.62 56.61
C SER A 66 7.88 -45.02 56.25
N ALA A 67 8.11 -45.30 54.96
CA ALA A 67 8.62 -46.59 54.49
C ALA A 67 9.94 -46.42 53.72
N TRP A 68 10.77 -47.47 53.77
CA TRP A 68 12.04 -47.55 53.06
C TRP A 68 11.88 -48.38 51.79
N TYR A 69 12.41 -47.90 50.66
CA TYR A 69 12.25 -48.52 49.34
C TYR A 69 13.58 -48.74 48.65
N GLU A 70 13.78 -49.89 48.01
CA GLU A 70 14.99 -50.20 47.25
C GLU A 70 14.81 -49.81 45.77
N ASN A 71 15.73 -49.04 45.20
CA ASN A 71 15.74 -48.75 43.77
C ASN A 71 16.39 -49.91 43.02
N GLY A 72 15.64 -50.56 42.13
CA GLY A 72 16.08 -51.74 41.37
C GLY A 72 17.21 -51.47 40.37
N THR A 73 17.57 -50.21 40.11
CA THR A 73 18.66 -49.85 39.18
C THR A 73 20.00 -49.54 39.86
N ASP A 74 20.02 -49.19 41.15
CA ASP A 74 21.26 -48.84 41.88
C ASP A 74 21.46 -49.57 43.23
N GLY A 75 20.47 -50.35 43.69
CA GLY A 75 20.55 -51.13 44.93
C GLY A 75 20.55 -50.31 46.23
N LYS A 76 20.17 -49.03 46.18
CA LYS A 76 20.10 -48.16 47.37
C LYS A 76 18.68 -48.12 47.97
N TYR A 77 18.61 -47.89 49.28
CA TYR A 77 17.36 -47.76 50.05
C TYR A 77 17.03 -46.30 50.33
N TYR A 78 15.80 -45.89 50.02
CA TYR A 78 15.27 -44.52 50.10
C TYR A 78 14.19 -44.42 51.16
N LYS A 79 14.25 -43.41 52.04
CA LYS A 79 13.25 -43.19 53.10
C LYS A 79 12.22 -42.16 52.63
N MET A 80 10.95 -42.56 52.57
CA MET A 80 9.86 -41.62 52.30
C MET A 80 9.40 -40.91 53.58
N GLN A 81 9.10 -39.61 53.47
CA GLN A 81 8.37 -38.87 54.49
C GLN A 81 7.12 -38.22 53.88
N ASN A 82 6.00 -38.43 54.55
CA ASN A 82 4.68 -37.84 54.30
C ASN A 82 4.07 -38.10 52.91
N THR A 83 2.96 -38.83 52.89
CA THR A 83 2.13 -38.98 51.70
C THR A 83 0.90 -38.07 51.85
N THR A 84 0.76 -37.12 50.93
CA THR A 84 -0.44 -36.27 50.85
C THR A 84 -1.30 -36.72 49.68
N PHE A 85 -2.58 -36.98 49.93
CA PHE A 85 -3.54 -37.30 48.88
C PHE A 85 -4.39 -36.09 48.54
N VAL A 86 -4.51 -35.80 47.23
CA VAL A 86 -5.45 -34.81 46.70
C VAL A 86 -6.45 -35.53 45.80
N LYS A 87 -7.74 -35.40 46.11
CA LYS A 87 -8.84 -35.96 45.31
C LYS A 87 -9.27 -34.94 44.26
N GLY A 88 -8.93 -35.19 42.99
CA GLY A 88 -9.48 -34.49 41.83
C GLY A 88 -10.87 -35.01 41.44
N ARG A 89 -11.48 -34.47 40.37
CA ARG A 89 -12.78 -34.96 39.86
C ARG A 89 -12.71 -36.43 39.43
N ASP A 90 -11.59 -36.85 38.81
CA ASP A 90 -11.45 -38.18 38.17
C ASP A 90 -10.14 -38.94 38.56
N TYR A 91 -9.36 -38.46 39.54
CA TYR A 91 -8.07 -39.06 39.92
C TYR A 91 -7.70 -38.86 41.40
N TYR A 92 -6.75 -39.67 41.88
CA TYR A 92 -6.10 -39.53 43.18
C TYR A 92 -4.63 -39.14 42.96
N LEU A 93 -4.22 -37.97 43.45
CA LEU A 93 -2.83 -37.56 43.46
C LEU A 93 -2.16 -38.15 44.70
N LYS A 94 -1.05 -38.87 44.55
CA LYS A 94 -0.22 -39.38 45.66
C LYS A 94 1.09 -38.60 45.67
N ILE A 95 1.17 -37.54 46.47
CA ILE A 95 2.31 -36.63 46.52
C ILE A 95 3.39 -37.22 47.43
N TRP A 96 4.62 -37.32 46.92
CA TRP A 96 5.80 -37.67 47.71
C TRP A 96 6.72 -36.46 47.82
N VAL A 97 7.10 -36.10 49.04
CA VAL A 97 8.11 -35.08 49.27
C VAL A 97 9.40 -35.78 49.68
N PHE A 98 10.43 -35.69 48.85
CA PHE A 98 11.78 -36.05 49.25
C PHE A 98 12.41 -34.83 49.91
N THR A 99 12.52 -34.81 51.24
CA THR A 99 13.23 -33.76 51.95
C THR A 99 14.68 -34.16 52.21
N ASP A 100 15.56 -33.15 52.13
CA ASP A 100 17.01 -33.25 52.19
C ASP A 100 17.57 -34.19 53.27
N TYR A 101 18.39 -35.14 52.83
CA TYR A 101 19.65 -35.41 53.51
C TYR A 101 20.78 -35.01 52.56
N PRO A 102 21.84 -34.32 53.02
CA PRO A 102 22.79 -33.62 52.14
C PRO A 102 23.67 -34.47 51.21
N ASN A 103 23.37 -35.75 50.93
CA ASN A 103 24.28 -36.65 50.22
C ASN A 103 23.61 -37.80 49.40
N ALA A 104 22.34 -37.68 48.97
CA ALA A 104 21.65 -38.85 48.39
C ALA A 104 21.64 -38.97 46.85
N PHE A 105 21.92 -37.91 46.08
CA PHE A 105 21.82 -37.96 44.61
C PHE A 105 23.13 -37.60 43.91
N THR A 106 23.72 -38.58 43.23
CA THR A 106 24.84 -38.41 42.29
C THR A 106 24.49 -39.13 40.99
N ASP A 107 24.59 -38.45 39.86
CA ASP A 107 24.67 -39.13 38.57
C ASP A 107 26.01 -39.89 38.43
N HIS A 108 26.23 -40.59 37.31
CA HIS A 108 27.47 -41.35 37.06
C HIS A 108 28.74 -40.47 36.99
N ALA A 109 28.60 -39.13 37.05
CA ALA A 109 29.69 -38.16 37.01
C ALA A 109 29.87 -37.36 38.33
N GLY A 110 29.06 -37.60 39.36
CA GLY A 110 29.25 -37.02 40.69
C GLY A 110 28.77 -35.58 40.86
N ALA A 111 27.86 -35.08 40.02
CA ALA A 111 27.19 -33.78 40.24
C ALA A 111 25.94 -33.95 41.12
N SER A 112 25.65 -32.98 42.01
CA SER A 112 24.40 -32.98 42.79
C SER A 112 23.21 -32.78 41.86
N VAL A 113 22.11 -33.47 42.16
CA VAL A 113 20.85 -33.35 41.42
C VAL A 113 19.80 -32.77 42.36
N ASP A 114 19.50 -31.47 42.20
CA ASP A 114 18.38 -30.81 42.86
C ASP A 114 17.08 -31.10 42.09
N GLY A 115 15.96 -31.32 42.79
CA GLY A 115 14.63 -31.43 42.18
C GLY A 115 13.52 -31.94 43.10
N ILE A 116 12.34 -31.33 42.99
CA ILE A 116 11.07 -31.85 43.54
C ILE A 116 10.45 -32.78 42.49
N TYR A 117 10.02 -33.97 42.89
CA TYR A 117 9.48 -34.99 41.99
C TYR A 117 8.04 -35.33 42.35
N TYR A 118 7.13 -35.24 41.37
CA TYR A 118 5.72 -35.60 41.54
C TYR A 118 5.43 -36.95 40.91
N ASN A 119 4.59 -37.76 41.56
CA ASN A 119 3.98 -38.95 40.96
C ASN A 119 2.51 -38.67 40.61
N VAL A 120 2.18 -38.78 39.32
CA VAL A 120 0.83 -38.57 38.79
C VAL A 120 0.39 -39.85 38.08
N GLU A 121 -0.64 -40.52 38.59
CA GLU A 121 -1.23 -41.71 37.97
C GLU A 121 -2.23 -41.29 36.86
N ARG A 122 -2.04 -41.75 35.62
CA ARG A 122 -3.06 -41.63 34.56
C ARG A 122 -4.21 -42.62 34.85
N PRO A 123 -5.49 -42.22 34.74
CA PRO A 123 -6.60 -43.16 34.86
C PRO A 123 -6.50 -44.26 33.77
N GLY A 124 -6.24 -45.51 34.19
CA GLY A 124 -6.19 -46.68 33.31
C GLY A 124 -4.80 -47.09 32.78
N ASP A 125 -3.71 -46.43 33.20
CA ASP A 125 -2.34 -46.80 32.82
C ASP A 125 -1.52 -47.07 34.10
N GLU A 126 -0.88 -48.25 34.22
CA GLU A 126 -0.09 -48.66 35.41
C GLU A 126 1.26 -47.91 35.54
N ARG A 127 1.48 -46.89 34.69
CA ARG A 127 2.73 -46.12 34.65
C ARG A 127 2.68 -44.95 35.63
N CYS A 128 3.48 -45.05 36.70
CA CYS A 128 3.86 -43.93 37.56
C CYS A 128 4.85 -43.01 36.83
N MET A 129 4.53 -41.72 36.70
CA MET A 129 5.45 -40.73 36.11
C MET A 129 6.25 -40.04 37.21
N VAL A 130 7.57 -39.96 37.07
CA VAL A 130 8.44 -39.12 37.90
C VAL A 130 8.76 -37.87 37.08
N VAL A 131 8.11 -36.75 37.36
CA VAL A 131 8.36 -35.50 36.62
C VAL A 131 9.62 -34.85 37.15
N LYS A 132 10.66 -34.75 36.31
CA LYS A 132 11.80 -33.87 36.55
C LYS A 132 11.44 -32.48 36.03
N ILE A 133 11.49 -31.47 36.91
CA ILE A 133 11.20 -30.05 36.63
C ILE A 133 12.32 -29.49 35.72
N ALA A 134 12.33 -29.87 34.46
CA ALA A 134 13.18 -29.26 33.42
C ALA A 134 12.36 -28.64 32.29
N ASN A 135 11.09 -29.04 32.11
CA ASN A 135 10.15 -28.49 31.12
C ASN A 135 8.90 -27.84 31.74
N ILE A 136 8.78 -27.84 33.06
CA ILE A 136 7.99 -26.81 33.76
C ILE A 136 9.02 -25.72 33.98
N VAL A 137 8.83 -24.55 33.37
CA VAL A 137 9.61 -23.37 33.75
C VAL A 137 8.95 -22.90 35.04
N PRO A 138 9.52 -23.17 36.24
CA PRO A 138 9.13 -22.37 37.37
C PRO A 138 9.58 -20.96 37.00
N HIS A 139 8.67 -20.14 36.50
CA HIS A 139 8.84 -18.74 36.71
C HIS A 139 8.59 -18.56 38.20
N ASP A 140 9.64 -18.80 38.99
CA ASP A 140 9.62 -18.37 40.38
C ASP A 140 9.27 -16.90 40.30
N PRO A 141 8.10 -16.49 40.81
CA PRO A 141 7.64 -15.13 40.69
C PRO A 141 8.77 -14.20 41.15
N TYR A 142 9.28 -13.34 40.27
CA TYR A 142 10.48 -12.58 40.59
C TYR A 142 10.09 -11.48 41.57
N THR A 143 10.50 -11.61 42.83
CA THR A 143 10.36 -10.47 43.75
C THR A 143 11.06 -9.26 43.16
N ILE A 144 10.33 -8.16 43.04
CA ILE A 144 10.83 -6.92 42.48
C ILE A 144 11.67 -6.22 43.54
N ASP A 145 12.90 -6.70 43.72
CA ASP A 145 13.81 -6.32 44.79
C ASP A 145 15.16 -5.80 44.28
N SER A 146 15.99 -5.30 45.20
CA SER A 146 17.31 -4.74 44.87
C SER A 146 18.36 -5.76 44.43
N THR A 147 18.05 -7.05 44.51
CA THR A 147 18.95 -8.12 44.06
C THR A 147 18.77 -8.35 42.56
N ARG A 148 17.51 -8.41 42.12
CA ARG A 148 17.12 -8.65 40.72
C ARG A 148 17.06 -7.37 39.89
N PHE A 149 16.60 -6.28 40.49
CA PHE A 149 16.56 -4.94 39.90
C PHE A 149 17.39 -3.98 40.77
N PRO A 150 18.74 -3.99 40.71
CA PRO A 150 19.56 -3.22 41.62
C PRO A 150 19.36 -1.70 41.49
N ASN A 151 19.14 -1.22 40.27
CA ASN A 151 18.88 0.19 40.03
C ASN A 151 17.48 0.56 40.54
N VAL A 152 17.41 1.53 41.46
CA VAL A 152 16.14 1.96 42.08
C VAL A 152 15.17 2.58 41.08
N VAL A 153 15.67 3.27 40.04
CA VAL A 153 14.82 3.87 39.01
C VAL A 153 14.18 2.76 38.20
N PHE A 154 14.99 1.84 37.68
CA PHE A 154 14.47 0.73 36.88
C PHE A 154 13.50 -0.14 37.70
N ARG A 155 13.85 -0.45 38.95
CA ARG A 155 12.97 -1.17 39.86
C ARG A 155 11.62 -0.46 40.07
N ASN A 156 11.63 0.86 40.27
CA ASN A 156 10.38 1.61 40.43
C ASN A 156 9.55 1.68 39.15
N TYR A 157 10.20 1.72 37.98
CA TYR A 157 9.52 1.62 36.70
C TYR A 157 8.78 0.28 36.60
N VAL A 158 9.47 -0.83 36.87
CA VAL A 158 8.88 -2.19 36.88
C VAL A 158 7.69 -2.27 37.84
N ILE A 159 7.80 -1.72 39.05
CA ILE A 159 6.69 -1.70 40.03
C ILE A 159 5.47 -0.90 39.52
N SER A 160 5.70 0.17 38.77
CA SER A 160 4.62 1.09 38.36
C SER A 160 3.99 0.78 37.02
N HIS A 161 4.73 0.12 36.11
CA HIS A 161 4.32 -0.11 34.73
C HIS A 161 4.23 -1.59 34.35
N CYS A 162 4.93 -2.49 35.04
CA CYS A 162 4.97 -3.92 34.72
C CYS A 162 4.22 -4.79 35.76
N ASP A 163 4.28 -4.45 37.06
CA ASP A 163 3.54 -5.13 38.14
C ASP A 163 2.06 -4.72 38.12
N THR A 164 1.31 -5.30 37.18
CA THR A 164 -0.10 -4.96 36.90
C THR A 164 -1.04 -5.25 38.06
N ASN A 165 -0.72 -6.27 38.87
CA ASN A 165 -1.56 -6.67 40.00
C ASN A 165 -1.11 -6.03 41.33
N GLY A 166 0.05 -5.37 41.36
CA GLY A 166 0.58 -4.58 42.47
C GLY A 166 1.04 -5.43 43.67
N ASN A 167 1.37 -6.70 43.46
CA ASN A 167 1.74 -7.62 44.54
C ASN A 167 3.25 -7.57 44.87
N GLY A 168 4.04 -6.77 44.16
CA GLY A 168 5.49 -6.63 44.33
C GLY A 168 6.30 -7.79 43.74
N ILE A 169 5.68 -8.59 42.89
CA ILE A 169 6.22 -9.80 42.28
C ILE A 169 5.96 -9.71 40.79
N LEU A 170 7.02 -9.73 39.98
CA LEU A 170 6.90 -9.82 38.53
C LEU A 170 6.63 -11.28 38.15
N ASP A 171 5.39 -11.58 37.82
CA ASP A 171 5.01 -12.89 37.31
C ASP A 171 5.30 -13.04 35.80
N TYR A 172 5.17 -14.26 35.28
CA TYR A 172 5.46 -14.53 33.87
C TYR A 172 4.51 -13.80 32.91
N ARG A 173 3.23 -13.65 33.27
CA ARG A 173 2.24 -12.95 32.44
C ARG A 173 2.58 -11.47 32.36
N GLU A 174 2.95 -10.88 33.49
CA GLU A 174 3.39 -9.49 33.57
C GLU A 174 4.66 -9.25 32.76
N ALA A 175 5.64 -10.16 32.84
CA ALA A 175 6.87 -10.07 32.07
C ALA A 175 6.66 -10.22 30.55
N MET A 176 5.83 -11.17 30.10
CA MET A 176 5.63 -11.44 28.67
C MET A 176 4.73 -10.44 27.96
N THR A 177 3.94 -9.66 28.69
CA THR A 177 3.05 -8.65 28.11
C THR A 177 3.73 -7.30 27.87
N VAL A 178 4.98 -7.14 28.33
CA VAL A 178 5.77 -5.93 28.12
C VAL A 178 6.56 -6.07 26.82
N ASP A 179 6.09 -5.38 25.78
CA ASP A 179 6.69 -5.27 24.46
C ASP A 179 7.46 -3.95 24.26
N GLU A 180 7.06 -2.89 24.96
CA GLU A 180 7.74 -1.59 24.90
C GLU A 180 8.16 -1.10 26.29
N MET A 181 9.35 -0.50 26.37
CA MET A 181 9.86 0.09 27.60
C MET A 181 10.60 1.40 27.33
N ASP A 182 10.10 2.50 27.92
CA ASP A 182 10.71 3.81 27.86
C ASP A 182 11.24 4.25 29.23
N LEU A 183 12.57 4.33 29.33
CA LEU A 183 13.37 4.72 30.48
C LEU A 183 14.13 6.04 30.22
N SER A 184 13.73 6.86 29.23
CA SER A 184 14.49 8.03 28.76
C SER A 184 14.35 9.33 29.57
N ASP A 185 13.67 9.31 30.72
CA ASP A 185 13.43 10.52 31.51
C ASP A 185 14.76 11.11 32.03
N THR A 186 15.13 12.26 31.47
CA THR A 186 16.33 13.09 31.74
C THR A 186 16.57 13.48 33.21
N SER A 187 15.67 13.08 34.13
CA SER A 187 15.83 13.20 35.58
C SER A 187 16.42 11.95 36.26
N THR A 188 16.68 10.87 35.53
CA THR A 188 16.97 9.56 36.12
C THR A 188 18.47 9.18 36.06
N ASN A 189 19.02 8.69 37.18
CA ASN A 189 20.39 8.15 37.26
C ASN A 189 20.38 6.64 36.94
N LEU A 190 19.79 6.23 35.81
CA LEU A 190 19.85 4.83 35.41
C LEU A 190 21.29 4.49 35.02
N VAL A 191 21.89 3.54 35.73
CA VAL A 191 23.29 3.11 35.53
C VAL A 191 23.43 1.65 35.12
N SER A 192 22.33 0.90 35.20
CA SER A 192 22.29 -0.54 34.97
C SER A 192 20.89 -0.96 34.56
N LEU A 193 20.82 -1.74 33.49
CA LEU A 193 19.64 -2.45 33.00
C LEU A 193 19.53 -3.86 33.57
N LYS A 194 20.33 -4.23 34.58
CA LYS A 194 20.20 -5.53 35.22
C LYS A 194 18.76 -5.76 35.72
N GLY A 195 18.13 -6.82 35.24
CA GLY A 195 16.71 -7.13 35.34
C GLY A 195 15.97 -7.06 34.00
N ILE A 196 16.57 -6.50 32.95
CA ILE A 196 15.99 -6.41 31.60
C ILE A 196 15.86 -7.79 30.95
N GLU A 197 16.69 -8.74 31.37
CA GLU A 197 16.66 -10.15 30.96
C GLU A 197 15.34 -10.85 31.31
N TYR A 198 14.54 -10.27 32.21
CA TYR A 198 13.22 -10.78 32.57
C TYR A 198 12.11 -10.34 31.59
N PHE A 199 12.40 -9.49 30.60
CA PHE A 199 11.44 -9.01 29.60
C PHE A 199 11.84 -9.44 28.18
N PRO A 200 11.81 -10.75 27.86
CA PRO A 200 12.32 -11.25 26.59
C PRO A 200 11.52 -10.76 25.36
N ARG A 201 10.26 -10.33 25.55
CA ARG A 201 9.34 -9.85 24.49
C ARG A 201 9.47 -8.39 24.09
N LEU A 202 10.46 -7.68 24.64
CA LEU A 202 10.71 -6.30 24.26
C LEU A 202 11.02 -6.18 22.76
N THR A 203 10.17 -5.44 22.04
CA THR A 203 10.34 -5.00 20.65
C THR A 203 10.86 -3.57 20.59
N SER A 204 10.57 -2.74 21.60
CA SER A 204 11.07 -1.37 21.69
C SER A 204 11.67 -1.08 23.06
N LEU A 205 12.92 -0.61 23.08
CA LEU A 205 13.61 -0.18 24.29
C LEU A 205 14.23 1.20 24.10
N ASN A 206 13.78 2.16 24.89
CA ASN A 206 14.37 3.49 24.97
C ASN A 206 15.02 3.72 26.34
N VAL A 207 16.33 3.94 26.35
CA VAL A 207 17.14 4.24 27.54
C VAL A 207 17.94 5.53 27.37
N SER A 208 17.52 6.40 26.44
CA SER A 208 18.21 7.66 26.11
C SER A 208 18.46 8.55 27.34
N GLY A 209 19.55 9.33 27.33
CA GLY A 209 19.77 10.41 28.31
C GLY A 209 20.11 9.95 29.73
N ASN A 210 20.69 8.76 29.87
CA ASN A 210 20.99 8.13 31.14
C ASN A 210 22.51 8.02 31.43
N LYS A 211 22.90 7.21 32.43
CA LYS A 211 24.30 6.94 32.79
C LYS A 211 24.63 5.46 32.68
N VAL A 212 23.90 4.74 31.82
CA VAL A 212 24.13 3.31 31.59
C VAL A 212 25.49 3.14 30.94
N ASN A 213 26.20 2.12 31.37
CA ASN A 213 27.53 1.77 30.88
C ASN A 213 27.56 0.28 30.53
N SER A 214 28.55 -0.13 29.75
CA SER A 214 28.79 -1.52 29.32
C SER A 214 29.44 -2.40 30.42
N LEU A 215 29.87 -1.84 31.55
CA LEU A 215 30.63 -2.56 32.56
C LEU A 215 29.73 -3.49 33.38
N ASN A 216 30.28 -4.63 33.83
CA ASN A 216 29.63 -5.54 34.79
C ASN A 216 28.22 -6.02 34.38
N GLY A 217 27.92 -6.13 33.08
CA GLY A 217 26.58 -6.52 32.59
C GLY A 217 25.50 -5.46 32.85
N ASN A 218 25.89 -4.18 32.99
CA ASN A 218 24.95 -3.08 33.15
C ASN A 218 24.16 -2.75 31.88
N PHE A 219 24.63 -3.22 30.72
CA PHE A 219 23.94 -3.12 29.44
C PHE A 219 24.10 -4.48 28.73
N ASP A 220 23.20 -5.41 29.04
CA ASP A 220 23.16 -6.74 28.44
C ASP A 220 21.75 -6.97 27.89
N LEU A 221 21.66 -7.19 26.58
CA LEU A 221 20.41 -7.39 25.84
C LEU A 221 20.35 -8.77 25.20
N SER A 222 21.19 -9.72 25.63
CA SER A 222 21.29 -11.04 24.99
C SER A 222 20.00 -11.87 25.06
N ASN A 223 19.10 -11.55 25.99
CA ASN A 223 17.79 -12.20 26.16
C ASN A 223 16.63 -11.42 25.51
N ASN A 224 16.89 -10.23 24.96
CA ASN A 224 15.88 -9.36 24.35
C ASN A 224 15.97 -9.42 22.81
N THR A 225 16.02 -10.64 22.26
CA THR A 225 16.35 -10.88 20.84
C THR A 225 15.28 -10.42 19.85
N TRP A 226 14.07 -10.10 20.32
CA TRP A 226 12.96 -9.58 19.52
C TRP A 226 12.97 -8.05 19.36
N LEU A 227 13.99 -7.34 19.88
CA LEU A 227 14.09 -5.89 19.71
C LEU A 227 14.13 -5.48 18.23
N GLU A 228 13.15 -4.65 17.85
CA GLU A 228 13.07 -3.97 16.57
C GLU A 228 13.58 -2.52 16.66
N GLU A 229 13.43 -1.89 17.83
CA GLU A 229 13.87 -0.52 18.09
C GLU A 229 14.70 -0.45 19.38
N LEU A 230 15.93 0.07 19.24
CA LEU A 230 16.81 0.34 20.36
C LEU A 230 17.28 1.80 20.32
N ILE A 231 16.83 2.58 21.30
CA ILE A 231 17.26 3.95 21.53
C ILE A 231 18.11 3.97 22.81
N CYS A 232 19.40 4.22 22.68
CA CYS A 232 20.37 4.20 23.78
C CYS A 232 21.34 5.38 23.72
N ASP A 233 20.97 6.47 23.06
CA ASP A 233 21.79 7.67 22.93
C ASP A 233 22.03 8.38 24.27
N HIS A 234 23.04 9.25 24.31
CA HIS A 234 23.40 10.07 25.48
C HIS A 234 23.60 9.23 26.75
N ASN A 235 24.38 8.15 26.64
CA ASN A 235 24.78 7.27 27.75
C ASN A 235 26.32 7.18 27.85
N ASN A 236 26.82 6.25 28.66
CA ASN A 236 28.26 6.00 28.85
C ASN A 236 28.68 4.63 28.30
N LEU A 237 28.13 4.21 27.17
CA LEU A 237 28.47 2.93 26.53
C LEU A 237 29.79 3.06 25.77
N ASP A 238 30.80 2.25 26.13
CA ASP A 238 32.06 2.15 25.36
C ASP A 238 32.05 0.98 24.34
N SER A 239 31.07 0.09 24.47
CA SER A 239 30.77 -1.01 23.56
C SER A 239 29.27 -1.33 23.61
N ILE A 240 28.74 -1.81 22.49
CA ILE A 240 27.38 -2.33 22.38
C ILE A 240 27.42 -3.61 21.54
N ASP A 241 26.74 -4.66 22.00
CA ASP A 241 26.53 -5.89 21.24
C ASP A 241 25.08 -5.95 20.77
N VAL A 242 24.89 -5.78 19.46
CA VAL A 242 23.58 -5.88 18.79
C VAL A 242 23.49 -7.12 17.90
N SER A 243 24.49 -8.01 17.94
CA SER A 243 24.61 -9.13 16.99
C SER A 243 23.48 -10.17 17.14
N GLY A 244 22.93 -10.31 18.34
CA GLY A 244 21.75 -11.15 18.62
C GLY A 244 20.40 -10.49 18.32
N LEU A 245 20.37 -9.18 18.06
CA LEU A 245 19.16 -8.40 17.80
C LEU A 245 18.81 -8.41 16.30
N ILE A 246 18.59 -9.61 15.75
CA ILE A 246 18.48 -9.81 14.30
C ILE A 246 17.23 -9.16 13.67
N TYR A 247 16.22 -8.84 14.49
CA TYR A 247 14.98 -8.15 14.09
C TYR A 247 15.10 -6.62 14.11
N LEU A 248 16.24 -6.06 14.52
CA LEU A 248 16.44 -4.62 14.71
C LEU A 248 16.26 -3.83 13.40
N LYS A 249 15.28 -2.93 13.40
CA LYS A 249 14.92 -1.97 12.33
C LYS A 249 15.48 -0.58 12.61
N LYS A 250 15.56 -0.16 13.87
CA LYS A 250 16.04 1.17 14.27
C LYS A 250 17.07 1.07 15.40
N LEU A 251 18.23 1.69 15.19
CA LEU A 251 19.28 1.83 16.19
C LEU A 251 19.68 3.31 16.35
N VAL A 252 19.50 3.84 17.56
CA VAL A 252 19.97 5.17 17.95
C VAL A 252 20.95 4.99 19.10
N CYS A 253 22.23 5.25 18.85
CA CYS A 253 23.32 5.08 19.82
C CYS A 253 24.21 6.33 19.90
N GLU A 254 23.69 7.47 19.44
CA GLU A 254 24.37 8.77 19.43
C GLU A 254 24.96 9.15 20.80
N ALA A 255 26.07 9.89 20.79
CA ALA A 255 26.69 10.45 21.99
C ALA A 255 27.05 9.38 23.06
N ASN A 256 27.55 8.23 22.61
CA ASN A 256 28.19 7.19 23.44
C ASN A 256 29.63 6.97 22.97
N PRO A 257 30.62 6.77 23.84
CA PRO A 257 32.03 6.58 23.43
C PRO A 257 32.35 5.20 22.79
N LEU A 258 31.57 4.77 21.78
CA LEU A 258 31.70 3.49 21.06
C LEU A 258 32.85 3.47 20.05
N ASN A 259 33.98 2.86 20.40
CA ASN A 259 35.11 2.77 19.46
C ASN A 259 34.82 1.89 18.22
N THR A 260 33.88 0.96 18.35
CA THR A 260 33.47 0.01 17.31
C THR A 260 31.97 -0.23 17.38
N LEU A 261 31.35 -0.46 16.22
CA LEU A 261 29.95 -0.84 16.10
C LEU A 261 29.82 -1.84 14.95
N ASP A 262 29.36 -3.06 15.24
CA ASP A 262 29.06 -4.09 14.24
C ASP A 262 27.53 -4.20 14.07
N VAL A 263 27.04 -3.77 12.91
CA VAL A 263 25.63 -3.85 12.51
C VAL A 263 25.40 -4.85 11.38
N THR A 264 26.40 -5.67 11.05
CA THR A 264 26.37 -6.54 9.85
C THR A 264 25.35 -7.68 9.94
N LYS A 265 24.88 -7.99 11.15
CA LYS A 265 23.81 -8.98 11.42
C LYS A 265 22.41 -8.40 11.39
N ASN A 266 22.28 -7.08 11.56
CA ASN A 266 20.99 -6.39 11.66
C ASN A 266 20.51 -5.99 10.25
N THR A 267 20.30 -6.97 9.37
CA THR A 267 19.99 -6.75 7.95
C THR A 267 18.63 -6.09 7.70
N ARG A 268 17.77 -6.02 8.74
CA ARG A 268 16.47 -5.33 8.73
C ARG A 268 16.57 -3.84 9.09
N LEU A 269 17.75 -3.31 9.43
CA LEU A 269 17.93 -1.89 9.77
C LEU A 269 17.49 -0.94 8.63
N THR A 270 16.58 -0.03 8.95
CA THR A 270 16.12 1.08 8.12
C THR A 270 16.63 2.43 8.62
N TYR A 271 16.91 2.55 9.92
CA TYR A 271 17.39 3.77 10.56
C TYR A 271 18.60 3.49 11.46
N LEU A 272 19.71 4.18 11.20
CA LEU A 272 20.91 4.14 12.05
C LEU A 272 21.38 5.56 12.38
N ASN A 273 21.40 5.90 13.67
CA ASN A 273 22.09 7.07 14.18
C ASN A 273 23.19 6.65 15.17
N CYS A 274 24.44 6.87 14.77
CA CYS A 274 25.66 6.64 15.54
C CYS A 274 26.51 7.93 15.60
N THR A 275 25.86 9.09 15.59
CA THR A 275 26.52 10.39 15.64
C THR A 275 27.32 10.56 16.93
N ASN A 276 28.51 11.17 16.85
CA ASN A 276 29.35 11.44 18.01
C ASN A 276 29.65 10.18 18.85
N THR A 277 30.04 9.09 18.18
CA THR A 277 30.36 7.83 18.85
C THR A 277 31.85 7.46 18.86
N VAL A 278 32.72 8.29 18.30
CA VAL A 278 34.18 8.05 18.15
C VAL A 278 34.57 6.85 17.26
N LEU A 279 33.67 6.40 16.39
CA LEU A 279 33.92 5.30 15.45
C LEU A 279 35.04 5.62 14.45
N SER A 280 35.95 4.67 14.24
CA SER A 280 37.02 4.78 13.22
C SER A 280 36.70 4.07 11.90
N ALA A 281 35.75 3.14 11.93
CA ALA A 281 35.22 2.44 10.78
C ALA A 281 33.75 2.07 11.04
N LEU A 282 32.98 1.97 9.97
CA LEU A 282 31.58 1.54 10.00
C LEU A 282 31.27 0.78 8.71
N ASP A 283 30.80 -0.47 8.83
CA ASP A 283 30.35 -1.29 7.69
C ASP A 283 28.83 -1.36 7.68
N VAL A 284 28.21 -0.74 6.67
CA VAL A 284 26.77 -0.75 6.44
C VAL A 284 26.36 -1.54 5.18
N THR A 285 27.31 -2.28 4.58
CA THR A 285 27.10 -2.93 3.27
C THR A 285 26.07 -4.07 3.31
N ARG A 286 25.74 -4.58 4.50
CA ARG A 286 24.72 -5.61 4.74
C ARG A 286 23.34 -5.04 5.08
N ASN A 287 23.26 -3.75 5.41
CA ASN A 287 22.02 -3.08 5.80
C ASN A 287 21.36 -2.49 4.55
N THR A 288 20.96 -3.36 3.60
CA THR A 288 20.43 -2.94 2.29
C THR A 288 19.06 -2.26 2.37
N GLN A 289 18.38 -2.36 3.52
CA GLN A 289 17.11 -1.68 3.81
C GLN A 289 17.28 -0.27 4.37
N LEU A 290 18.52 0.21 4.58
CA LEU A 290 18.81 1.48 5.24
C LEU A 290 18.28 2.68 4.43
N GLU A 291 17.45 3.50 5.06
CA GLU A 291 16.83 4.70 4.49
C GLU A 291 17.42 5.98 5.08
N THR A 292 17.88 5.94 6.33
CA THR A 292 18.50 7.05 7.05
C THR A 292 19.79 6.61 7.73
N LEU A 293 20.88 7.33 7.47
CA LEU A 293 22.18 7.10 8.10
C LEU A 293 22.76 8.40 8.66
N TYR A 294 22.84 8.51 9.98
CA TYR A 294 23.53 9.60 10.68
C TYR A 294 24.76 9.04 11.37
N CYS A 295 25.94 9.45 10.90
CA CYS A 295 27.24 9.03 11.44
C CYS A 295 28.21 10.21 11.53
N ALA A 296 27.67 11.41 11.73
CA ALA A 296 28.43 12.64 11.92
C ALA A 296 29.29 12.60 13.21
N LEU A 297 30.29 13.49 13.30
CA LEU A 297 31.14 13.66 14.49
C LEU A 297 31.86 12.35 14.89
N ASN A 298 32.31 11.57 13.92
CA ASN A 298 33.10 10.35 14.14
C ASN A 298 34.54 10.53 13.60
N ARG A 299 35.29 9.44 13.49
CA ARG A 299 36.67 9.40 12.94
C ARG A 299 36.75 8.49 11.71
N LEU A 300 35.67 8.42 10.93
CA LEU A 300 35.60 7.58 9.74
C LEU A 300 36.52 8.14 8.66
N THR A 301 37.40 7.29 8.11
CA THR A 301 38.28 7.66 6.98
C THR A 301 37.71 7.26 5.63
N THR A 302 36.81 6.27 5.63
CA THR A 302 36.05 5.80 4.47
C THR A 302 34.68 5.31 4.92
N ILE A 303 33.69 5.38 4.03
CA ILE A 303 32.40 4.72 4.18
C ILE A 303 31.95 4.18 2.82
N ASP A 304 31.47 2.94 2.77
CA ASP A 304 30.95 2.30 1.56
C ASP A 304 29.42 2.30 1.59
N LEU A 305 28.81 3.09 0.70
CA LEU A 305 27.36 3.22 0.55
C LEU A 305 26.81 2.50 -0.69
N SER A 306 27.65 1.72 -1.38
CA SER A 306 27.32 1.11 -2.69
C SER A 306 26.14 0.13 -2.67
N ARG A 307 25.76 -0.35 -1.49
CA ARG A 307 24.65 -1.31 -1.29
C ARG A 307 23.41 -0.69 -0.66
N ASN A 308 23.47 0.57 -0.25
CA ASN A 308 22.40 1.26 0.48
C ASN A 308 21.55 2.10 -0.48
N THR A 309 20.97 1.44 -1.50
CA THR A 309 20.25 2.09 -2.61
C THR A 309 18.92 2.74 -2.19
N LYS A 310 18.43 2.42 -0.99
CA LYS A 310 17.23 3.02 -0.38
C LYS A 310 17.52 4.30 0.43
N LEU A 311 18.78 4.69 0.61
CA LEU A 311 19.13 5.89 1.38
C LEU A 311 18.47 7.14 0.81
N SER A 312 17.77 7.85 1.69
CA SER A 312 17.13 9.14 1.43
C SER A 312 17.78 10.28 2.23
N ARG A 313 18.36 9.97 3.39
CA ARG A 313 19.04 10.94 4.25
C ARG A 313 20.40 10.42 4.70
N VAL A 314 21.45 11.25 4.56
CA VAL A 314 22.79 10.91 5.02
C VAL A 314 23.50 12.12 5.64
N LYS A 315 23.97 11.95 6.89
CA LYS A 315 24.79 12.92 7.62
C LYS A 315 26.14 12.29 7.98
N VAL A 316 27.22 12.82 7.42
CA VAL A 316 28.60 12.31 7.59
C VAL A 316 29.59 13.41 7.98
N GLU A 317 29.10 14.61 8.31
CA GLU A 317 29.92 15.76 8.66
C GLU A 317 30.85 15.49 9.85
N TYR A 318 31.98 16.22 9.88
CA TYR A 318 32.99 16.10 10.94
C TYR A 318 33.52 14.67 11.10
N ASN A 319 33.84 14.02 9.97
CA ASN A 319 34.64 12.81 9.87
C ASN A 319 35.97 13.10 9.14
N ASP A 320 36.87 12.12 9.09
CA ASP A 320 38.16 12.19 8.40
C ASP A 320 38.10 11.63 6.96
N LEU A 321 36.94 11.78 6.29
CA LEU A 321 36.66 11.20 4.98
C LEU A 321 37.42 11.95 3.86
N ALA A 322 38.34 11.26 3.18
CA ALA A 322 39.02 11.83 2.02
C ALA A 322 38.10 11.97 0.79
N ARG A 323 37.13 11.06 0.65
CA ARG A 323 36.16 11.04 -0.45
C ARG A 323 34.84 10.41 0.02
N LEU A 324 33.75 10.83 -0.59
CA LEU A 324 32.44 10.19 -0.45
C LEU A 324 31.84 9.89 -1.84
N ASP A 325 31.45 8.65 -2.06
CA ASP A 325 30.73 8.21 -3.26
C ASP A 325 29.26 7.97 -2.90
N ILE A 326 28.38 8.77 -3.50
CA ILE A 326 26.92 8.67 -3.34
C ILE A 326 26.21 8.31 -4.66
N SER A 327 26.96 7.90 -5.69
CA SER A 327 26.42 7.57 -7.02
C SER A 327 25.40 6.43 -6.99
N ALA A 328 25.50 5.52 -6.02
CA ALA A 328 24.59 4.40 -5.83
C ALA A 328 23.32 4.75 -5.01
N CYS A 329 23.15 6.00 -4.58
CA CYS A 329 22.07 6.45 -3.70
C CYS A 329 21.15 7.46 -4.43
N PRO A 330 20.33 7.04 -5.40
CA PRO A 330 19.54 7.93 -6.25
C PRO A 330 18.37 8.62 -5.54
N LYS A 331 18.00 8.17 -4.33
CA LYS A 331 16.88 8.69 -3.54
C LYS A 331 17.28 9.77 -2.52
N LEU A 332 18.54 10.19 -2.49
CA LEU A 332 19.02 11.18 -1.53
C LEU A 332 18.30 12.53 -1.73
N VAL A 333 17.72 13.02 -0.64
CA VAL A 333 17.04 14.33 -0.57
C VAL A 333 17.64 15.24 0.50
N ASP A 334 18.33 14.67 1.49
CA ASP A 334 18.94 15.40 2.60
C ASP A 334 20.37 14.88 2.83
N VAL A 335 21.36 15.70 2.43
CA VAL A 335 22.78 15.35 2.48
C VAL A 335 23.54 16.44 3.22
N VAL A 336 24.15 16.09 4.35
CA VAL A 336 25.02 16.98 5.12
C VAL A 336 26.44 16.44 5.10
N ILE A 337 27.32 17.18 4.43
CA ILE A 337 28.72 16.83 4.17
C ILE A 337 29.61 18.05 4.44
N ASN A 338 30.21 18.12 5.62
CA ASN A 338 31.23 19.13 5.95
C ASN A 338 32.50 18.43 6.42
N GLY A 339 33.65 18.80 5.86
CA GLY A 339 34.97 18.23 6.19
C GLY A 339 35.49 17.16 5.23
N THR A 340 34.75 16.78 4.18
CA THR A 340 35.18 15.88 3.11
C THR A 340 35.96 16.59 2.00
N SER A 341 37.07 16.02 1.54
CA SER A 341 37.92 16.65 0.49
C SER A 341 37.41 16.48 -0.95
N SER A 342 36.50 15.54 -1.23
CA SER A 342 35.99 15.25 -2.59
C SER A 342 34.66 14.48 -2.54
N ILE A 343 33.73 14.77 -3.45
CA ILE A 343 32.40 14.14 -3.56
C ILE A 343 32.17 13.69 -5.01
N LEU A 344 31.60 12.50 -5.20
CA LEU A 344 31.11 12.00 -6.50
C LEU A 344 29.60 11.71 -6.37
N GLY A 345 28.73 12.34 -7.19
CA GLY A 345 27.27 12.23 -6.98
C GLY A 345 26.35 12.54 -8.16
N SER A 346 25.04 12.31 -7.92
CA SER A 346 23.90 12.46 -8.86
C SER A 346 23.36 13.89 -8.89
N SER A 347 22.65 14.26 -9.96
CA SER A 347 22.17 15.60 -10.35
C SER A 347 21.18 16.30 -9.39
N THR A 348 20.96 15.77 -8.19
CA THR A 348 19.93 16.25 -7.24
C THR A 348 20.57 16.40 -5.86
N LEU A 349 21.25 17.51 -5.62
CA LEU A 349 21.79 17.83 -4.30
C LEU A 349 21.19 19.15 -3.80
N ILE A 350 20.28 19.07 -2.84
CA ILE A 350 19.91 20.19 -1.98
C ILE A 350 20.70 20.02 -0.69
N TYR A 351 21.60 20.97 -0.42
CA TYR A 351 22.30 21.06 0.87
C TYR A 351 21.35 21.72 1.89
N SER A 352 21.11 21.05 3.01
CA SER A 352 20.36 21.61 4.14
C SER A 352 21.24 21.55 5.39
N ALA A 353 21.78 22.68 5.82
CA ALA A 353 22.25 22.81 7.20
C ALA A 353 21.03 22.87 8.14
N ASP A 354 21.15 22.33 9.36
CA ASP A 354 20.08 22.31 10.38
C ASP A 354 19.58 23.72 10.83
N ASP A 355 20.10 24.81 10.25
CA ASP A 355 19.68 26.20 10.46
C ASP A 355 19.11 26.91 9.21
N GLY A 356 19.02 26.23 8.07
CA GLY A 356 18.54 26.79 6.80
C GLY A 356 19.51 27.75 6.09
N SER A 357 20.79 27.81 6.48
CA SER A 357 21.80 28.62 5.79
C SER A 357 22.67 27.81 4.81
N LEU A 358 22.87 28.35 3.59
CA LEU A 358 23.78 27.80 2.58
C LEU A 358 25.24 28.18 2.90
N TYR A 359 26.09 27.20 3.16
CA TYR A 359 27.55 27.35 3.09
C TYR A 359 28.11 26.41 2.03
N LEU A 360 28.84 26.97 1.06
CA LEU A 360 29.76 26.22 0.21
C LEU A 360 31.05 25.98 1.01
N PRO A 361 31.53 24.74 1.21
CA PRO A 361 32.90 24.51 1.65
C PRO A 361 33.82 25.06 0.55
N THR A 362 34.73 25.94 0.95
CA THR A 362 35.53 26.80 0.05
C THR A 362 36.62 26.04 -0.73
N ASP A 363 36.71 24.72 -0.61
CA ASP A 363 37.80 23.89 -1.17
C ASP A 363 37.35 22.57 -1.81
N THR A 364 36.07 22.41 -2.20
CA THR A 364 35.60 21.16 -2.85
C THR A 364 35.55 21.32 -4.38
N GLU A 365 36.51 20.73 -5.10
CA GLU A 365 36.47 20.66 -6.56
C GLU A 365 35.42 19.62 -7.02
N LEU A 366 34.35 20.11 -7.63
CA LEU A 366 33.35 19.30 -8.35
C LEU A 366 33.84 19.06 -9.78
N TYR A 367 34.06 17.80 -10.17
CA TYR A 367 34.38 17.42 -11.56
C TYR A 367 33.16 16.79 -12.24
N TYR A 368 32.70 17.38 -13.34
CA TYR A 368 31.70 16.83 -14.25
C TYR A 368 32.33 16.73 -15.66
N GLY A 369 32.10 15.63 -16.39
CA GLY A 369 32.77 15.34 -17.67
C GLY A 369 31.84 15.31 -18.88
N GLU A 370 32.34 15.90 -19.98
CA GLU A 370 31.89 15.93 -21.40
C GLU A 370 30.81 16.95 -21.83
N GLY A 371 31.24 18.12 -22.32
CA GLY A 371 30.40 19.15 -22.96
C GLY A 371 30.41 19.16 -24.51
N VAL A 372 29.65 20.06 -25.14
CA VAL A 372 29.51 20.22 -26.60
C VAL A 372 30.45 21.29 -27.15
N ALA A 373 31.43 20.89 -27.97
CA ALA A 373 32.42 21.82 -28.51
C ALA A 373 31.80 22.89 -29.44
N VAL A 374 32.14 24.16 -29.21
CA VAL A 374 31.66 25.31 -29.99
C VAL A 374 32.55 25.55 -31.20
N ASN A 375 32.31 24.78 -32.27
CA ASN A 375 33.14 24.80 -33.47
C ASN A 375 32.29 24.73 -34.75
N ASN A 376 32.94 24.80 -35.91
CA ASN A 376 32.29 24.78 -37.22
C ASN A 376 31.65 23.43 -37.61
N ARG A 377 31.87 22.36 -36.83
CA ARG A 377 31.22 21.07 -37.05
C ARG A 377 29.85 21.03 -36.38
N ASN A 378 29.77 21.50 -35.15
CA ASN A 378 28.54 21.48 -34.35
C ASN A 378 27.67 22.72 -34.62
N PHE A 379 28.30 23.86 -34.93
CA PHE A 379 27.65 25.13 -35.27
C PHE A 379 28.29 25.70 -36.55
N PRO A 380 27.89 25.29 -37.76
CA PRO A 380 28.55 25.65 -39.02
C PRO A 380 28.46 27.14 -39.36
N ASP A 381 27.30 27.77 -39.16
CA ASP A 381 27.10 29.20 -39.39
C ASP A 381 27.96 30.02 -38.41
N TYR A 382 28.78 30.92 -38.95
CA TYR A 382 29.72 31.68 -38.13
C TYR A 382 29.04 32.69 -37.21
N LYS A 383 27.87 33.22 -37.58
CA LYS A 383 27.12 34.18 -36.78
C LYS A 383 26.38 33.47 -35.66
N PHE A 384 25.76 32.32 -35.96
CA PHE A 384 25.14 31.50 -34.92
C PHE A 384 26.19 30.97 -33.94
N ARG A 385 27.29 30.41 -34.43
CA ARG A 385 28.41 29.98 -33.58
C ARG A 385 28.96 31.11 -32.72
N ARG A 386 29.14 32.30 -33.29
CA ARG A 386 29.60 33.48 -32.53
C ARG A 386 28.59 33.90 -31.46
N TYR A 387 27.29 33.81 -31.73
CA TYR A 387 26.27 34.07 -30.73
C TYR A 387 26.41 33.10 -29.55
N VAL A 388 26.56 31.80 -29.83
CA VAL A 388 26.79 30.76 -28.82
C VAL A 388 28.04 31.08 -27.98
N GLN A 389 29.17 31.39 -28.63
CA GLN A 389 30.43 31.75 -27.96
C GLN A 389 30.34 33.02 -27.08
N GLN A 390 29.40 33.92 -27.36
CA GLN A 390 29.33 35.21 -26.69
C GLN A 390 28.25 35.29 -25.61
N ASN A 391 27.22 34.45 -25.71
CA ASN A 391 26.02 34.57 -24.89
C ASN A 391 25.66 33.27 -24.14
N ILE A 392 26.26 32.12 -24.50
CA ILE A 392 25.93 30.81 -23.92
C ILE A 392 27.17 30.16 -23.30
N ASP A 393 28.32 30.21 -23.98
CA ASP A 393 29.64 29.82 -23.46
C ASP A 393 30.12 30.88 -22.47
N THR A 394 29.69 30.75 -21.21
CA THR A 394 29.85 31.75 -20.16
C THR A 394 31.24 31.74 -19.52
N ASP A 395 31.91 30.59 -19.52
CA ASP A 395 33.28 30.46 -19.03
C ASP A 395 34.34 30.65 -20.15
N GLY A 396 33.91 30.64 -21.42
CA GLY A 396 34.71 30.99 -22.58
C GLY A 396 35.71 29.90 -22.99
N ASP A 397 35.48 28.66 -22.57
CA ASP A 397 36.37 27.54 -22.83
C ASP A 397 36.13 26.88 -24.22
N ASN A 398 35.11 27.34 -24.96
CA ASN A 398 34.64 26.82 -26.24
C ASN A 398 34.05 25.40 -26.16
N LEU A 399 33.53 25.00 -25.01
CA LEU A 399 32.91 23.72 -24.72
C LEU A 399 31.66 23.92 -23.84
N LEU A 400 30.47 23.80 -24.43
CA LEU A 400 29.23 23.99 -23.67
C LEU A 400 29.03 22.87 -22.66
N SER A 401 28.99 23.21 -21.38
CA SER A 401 28.60 22.31 -20.30
C SER A 401 27.09 22.00 -20.34
N ASP A 402 26.67 20.92 -19.67
CA ASP A 402 25.24 20.60 -19.51
C ASP A 402 24.48 21.75 -18.85
N ALA A 403 25.09 22.43 -17.87
CA ALA A 403 24.49 23.58 -17.20
C ALA A 403 24.25 24.75 -18.15
N GLU A 404 25.20 25.04 -19.04
CA GLU A 404 25.03 26.10 -20.05
C GLU A 404 23.98 25.73 -21.09
N ILE A 405 23.89 24.46 -21.45
CA ILE A 405 22.87 23.96 -22.39
C ILE A 405 21.47 24.02 -21.74
N GLU A 406 21.33 23.54 -20.50
CA GLU A 406 20.06 23.50 -19.76
C GLU A 406 19.55 24.91 -19.40
N ALA A 407 20.45 25.88 -19.21
CA ALA A 407 20.08 27.27 -18.95
C ALA A 407 19.41 27.96 -20.16
N VAL A 408 19.61 27.45 -21.39
CA VAL A 408 19.08 28.05 -22.62
C VAL A 408 17.63 27.65 -22.82
N THR A 409 16.74 28.43 -22.21
CA THR A 409 15.28 28.29 -22.38
C THR A 409 14.72 29.22 -23.46
N GLU A 410 15.50 30.20 -23.92
CA GLU A 410 15.10 31.18 -24.93
C GLU A 410 16.28 31.59 -25.83
N LEU A 411 16.05 31.65 -27.14
CA LEU A 411 17.01 32.14 -28.13
C LEU A 411 16.42 33.28 -28.96
N ARG A 412 17.10 34.43 -28.97
CA ARG A 412 16.71 35.62 -29.74
C ARG A 412 17.74 35.94 -30.83
N LEU A 413 17.41 35.57 -32.05
CA LEU A 413 18.27 35.58 -33.24
C LEU A 413 17.60 36.25 -34.46
N THR A 414 16.56 37.06 -34.24
CA THR A 414 15.88 37.84 -35.29
C THR A 414 16.86 38.82 -35.95
N SER A 415 16.82 38.94 -37.28
CA SER A 415 17.70 39.86 -38.04
C SER A 415 19.20 39.64 -37.82
N ALA A 416 19.61 38.44 -37.38
CA ALA A 416 21.02 38.11 -37.15
C ALA A 416 21.77 37.80 -38.48
N GLY A 417 21.04 37.60 -39.57
CA GLY A 417 21.54 37.17 -40.87
C GLY A 417 22.18 35.78 -40.85
N ILE A 418 21.59 34.87 -40.07
CA ILE A 418 21.96 33.45 -39.98
C ILE A 418 21.38 32.71 -41.18
N GLY A 419 22.19 31.88 -41.82
CA GLY A 419 21.76 31.03 -42.95
C GLY A 419 21.59 29.55 -42.58
N ASP A 420 22.19 29.10 -41.48
CA ASP A 420 22.16 27.71 -41.03
C ASP A 420 22.05 27.62 -39.50
N MET A 421 20.96 26.99 -39.03
CA MET A 421 20.65 26.79 -37.60
C MET A 421 21.15 25.44 -37.06
N THR A 422 21.98 24.70 -37.82
CA THR A 422 22.60 23.46 -37.34
C THR A 422 23.30 23.71 -36.01
N GLY A 423 22.96 22.90 -35.01
CA GLY A 423 23.39 23.03 -33.62
C GLY A 423 22.29 23.49 -32.65
N VAL A 424 21.16 24.01 -33.14
CA VAL A 424 20.02 24.39 -32.28
C VAL A 424 19.45 23.21 -31.49
N GLY A 425 19.54 21.99 -32.05
CA GLY A 425 19.09 20.76 -31.41
C GLY A 425 19.86 20.34 -30.16
N TYR A 426 21.00 20.97 -29.84
CA TYR A 426 21.68 20.75 -28.56
C TYR A 426 20.93 21.39 -27.39
N PHE A 427 20.16 22.46 -27.61
CA PHE A 427 19.42 23.18 -26.57
C PHE A 427 18.05 22.55 -26.32
N THR A 428 18.03 21.37 -25.68
CA THR A 428 16.79 20.59 -25.47
C THR A 428 15.82 21.21 -24.46
N ALA A 429 16.31 22.11 -23.58
CA ALA A 429 15.50 22.88 -22.64
C ALA A 429 14.81 24.11 -23.28
N LEU A 430 15.04 24.37 -24.58
CA LEU A 430 14.54 25.55 -25.28
C LEU A 430 13.02 25.58 -25.35
N LYS A 431 12.42 26.65 -24.82
CA LYS A 431 10.98 26.93 -24.81
C LYS A 431 10.56 27.99 -25.81
N LYS A 432 11.44 28.95 -26.13
CA LYS A 432 11.11 30.07 -27.02
C LYS A 432 12.22 30.31 -28.05
N LEU A 433 11.88 30.32 -29.33
CA LEU A 433 12.82 30.56 -30.42
C LEU A 433 12.36 31.72 -31.31
N TYR A 434 13.19 32.75 -31.43
CA TYR A 434 13.00 33.88 -32.35
C TYR A 434 14.12 33.87 -33.38
N VAL A 435 13.80 33.55 -34.62
CA VAL A 435 14.74 33.41 -35.73
C VAL A 435 14.20 34.05 -37.02
N GLY A 436 13.29 35.01 -36.88
CA GLY A 436 12.74 35.77 -38.01
C GLY A 436 13.75 36.68 -38.72
N ASP A 437 13.43 37.14 -39.93
CA ASP A 437 14.25 38.07 -40.72
C ASP A 437 15.68 37.56 -40.98
N ASN A 438 15.78 36.32 -41.43
CA ASN A 438 17.05 35.66 -41.71
C ASN A 438 17.08 35.14 -43.16
N ALA A 439 18.03 34.26 -43.49
CA ALA A 439 18.14 33.65 -44.81
C ALA A 439 18.04 32.12 -44.73
N LEU A 440 17.23 31.61 -43.79
CA LEU A 440 17.10 30.17 -43.58
C LEU A 440 16.30 29.52 -44.71
N THR A 441 16.86 28.46 -45.29
CA THR A 441 16.16 27.58 -46.24
C THR A 441 15.62 26.31 -45.59
N ALA A 442 16.10 25.98 -44.38
CA ALA A 442 15.68 24.83 -43.58
C ALA A 442 15.82 25.14 -42.08
N LEU A 443 14.97 24.52 -41.27
CA LEU A 443 14.97 24.65 -39.81
C LEU A 443 14.57 23.32 -39.18
N ASP A 444 15.52 22.60 -38.60
CA ASP A 444 15.27 21.34 -37.88
C ASP A 444 15.08 21.62 -36.38
N LEU A 445 13.87 21.38 -35.88
CA LEU A 445 13.48 21.54 -34.47
C LEU A 445 13.16 20.20 -33.80
N SER A 446 13.50 19.06 -34.41
CA SER A 446 13.07 17.73 -33.97
C SER A 446 13.55 17.33 -32.57
N LYS A 447 14.57 18.01 -32.03
CA LYS A 447 15.13 17.80 -30.68
C LYS A 447 14.64 18.80 -29.64
N ASN A 448 14.02 19.90 -30.05
CA ASN A 448 13.58 20.98 -29.17
C ASN A 448 12.10 20.77 -28.77
N THR A 449 11.78 19.61 -28.21
CA THR A 449 10.39 19.16 -27.96
C THR A 449 9.65 19.96 -26.87
N LEU A 450 10.37 20.79 -26.12
CA LEU A 450 9.81 21.68 -25.10
C LEU A 450 9.46 23.08 -25.63
N LEU A 451 9.61 23.33 -26.94
CA LEU A 451 9.23 24.61 -27.55
C LEU A 451 7.73 24.90 -27.35
N GLU A 452 7.46 26.06 -26.76
CA GLU A 452 6.15 26.66 -26.56
C GLU A 452 5.90 27.81 -27.55
N PHE A 453 6.96 28.48 -28.01
CA PHE A 453 6.89 29.61 -28.95
C PHE A 453 7.95 29.49 -30.05
N VAL A 454 7.54 29.60 -31.30
CA VAL A 454 8.44 29.65 -32.46
C VAL A 454 8.07 30.80 -33.38
N SER A 455 9.02 31.70 -33.63
CA SER A 455 8.93 32.74 -34.66
C SER A 455 10.07 32.57 -35.66
N CYS A 456 9.73 32.16 -36.88
CA CYS A 456 10.67 31.95 -37.99
C CYS A 456 10.24 32.69 -39.27
N SER A 457 9.49 33.79 -39.11
CA SER A 457 8.97 34.62 -40.21
C SER A 457 10.07 35.26 -41.06
N ASN A 458 9.74 35.73 -42.28
CA ASN A 458 10.69 36.39 -43.18
C ASN A 458 11.96 35.56 -43.42
N ASN A 459 11.78 34.32 -43.87
CA ASN A 459 12.85 33.40 -44.25
C ASN A 459 12.55 32.79 -45.63
N GLN A 460 13.27 31.74 -46.01
CA GLN A 460 13.10 31.03 -47.28
C GLN A 460 12.74 29.56 -47.03
N LEU A 461 12.03 29.27 -45.93
CA LEU A 461 11.65 27.91 -45.55
C LEU A 461 10.61 27.38 -46.54
N THR A 462 10.87 26.20 -47.10
CA THR A 462 9.89 25.50 -47.95
C THR A 462 9.05 24.47 -47.20
N ASP A 463 9.50 24.09 -46.01
CA ASP A 463 8.86 23.10 -45.13
C ASP A 463 9.21 23.41 -43.67
N LEU A 464 8.33 23.00 -42.75
CA LEU A 464 8.54 23.12 -41.32
C LEU A 464 7.85 21.94 -40.60
N ASP A 465 8.64 20.99 -40.10
CA ASP A 465 8.13 19.87 -39.30
C ASP A 465 7.86 20.31 -37.85
N THR A 466 6.58 20.34 -37.48
CA THR A 466 6.11 20.68 -36.12
C THR A 466 5.63 19.47 -35.33
N TRP A 467 5.71 18.25 -35.88
CA TRP A 467 5.08 17.05 -35.32
C TRP A 467 5.55 16.71 -33.89
N ARG A 468 6.83 16.99 -33.59
CA ARG A 468 7.47 16.75 -32.29
C ARG A 468 7.26 17.88 -31.27
N LEU A 469 6.70 19.01 -31.70
CA LEU A 469 6.54 20.22 -30.89
C LEU A 469 5.19 20.20 -30.14
N THR A 470 4.96 19.18 -29.30
CA THR A 470 3.67 18.94 -28.65
C THR A 470 3.28 20.01 -27.63
N ASN A 471 4.25 20.81 -27.16
CA ASN A 471 4.04 21.93 -26.23
C ASN A 471 3.81 23.28 -26.93
N LEU A 472 3.81 23.31 -28.27
CA LEU A 472 3.75 24.55 -29.04
C LEU A 472 2.41 25.27 -28.83
N ARG A 473 2.48 26.52 -28.37
CA ARG A 473 1.35 27.42 -28.15
C ARG A 473 1.27 28.53 -29.19
N MET A 474 2.40 28.99 -29.70
CA MET A 474 2.45 30.08 -30.69
C MET A 474 3.42 29.74 -31.81
N LEU A 475 2.94 29.83 -33.05
CA LEU A 475 3.74 29.61 -34.25
C LEU A 475 3.56 30.75 -35.24
N PHE A 476 4.64 31.50 -35.48
CA PHE A 476 4.70 32.57 -36.48
C PHE A 476 5.71 32.22 -37.57
N CYS A 477 5.22 31.85 -38.74
CA CYS A 477 6.04 31.45 -39.89
C CYS A 477 5.64 32.17 -41.19
N TYR A 478 5.03 33.35 -41.06
CA TYR A 478 4.66 34.20 -42.19
C TYR A 478 5.86 34.63 -43.06
N ASP A 479 5.59 35.02 -44.30
CA ASP A 479 6.60 35.43 -45.29
C ASP A 479 7.70 34.37 -45.47
N ASN A 480 7.28 33.15 -45.84
CA ASN A 480 8.15 32.02 -46.18
C ASN A 480 7.68 31.39 -47.51
N GLN A 481 8.15 30.18 -47.82
CA GLN A 481 7.78 29.42 -49.03
C GLN A 481 7.12 28.07 -48.67
N ILE A 482 6.49 27.98 -47.50
CA ILE A 482 5.91 26.74 -46.97
C ILE A 482 4.66 26.38 -47.79
N THR A 483 4.63 25.17 -48.35
CA THR A 483 3.48 24.71 -49.16
C THR A 483 2.51 23.81 -48.41
N SER A 484 2.93 23.27 -47.27
CA SER A 484 2.14 22.39 -46.42
C SER A 484 2.62 22.48 -44.98
N LEU A 485 1.68 22.44 -44.04
CA LEU A 485 1.97 22.47 -42.61
C LEU A 485 1.04 21.48 -41.90
N THR A 486 1.60 20.58 -41.09
CA THR A 486 0.84 19.55 -40.37
C THR A 486 0.76 19.90 -38.89
N LEU A 487 -0.45 20.10 -38.36
CA LEU A 487 -0.65 20.63 -36.99
C LEU A 487 -1.35 19.65 -36.04
N SER A 488 -1.57 18.40 -36.46
CA SER A 488 -2.39 17.43 -35.73
C SER A 488 -1.89 17.06 -34.33
N ASN A 489 -0.59 17.23 -34.06
CA ASN A 489 0.01 16.99 -32.75
C ASN A 489 0.15 18.25 -31.89
N ASN A 490 -0.10 19.44 -32.44
CA ASN A 490 0.08 20.71 -31.74
C ASN A 490 -1.23 21.12 -31.04
N LYS A 491 -1.77 20.22 -30.19
CA LYS A 491 -3.10 20.39 -29.56
C LYS A 491 -3.22 21.60 -28.63
N LEU A 492 -2.08 22.14 -28.18
CA LEU A 492 -1.99 23.32 -27.31
C LEU A 492 -1.80 24.63 -28.08
N LEU A 493 -1.88 24.62 -29.41
CA LEU A 493 -1.65 25.80 -30.25
C LEU A 493 -2.76 26.83 -30.08
N GLU A 494 -2.41 28.01 -29.56
CA GLU A 494 -3.30 29.14 -29.24
C GLU A 494 -3.28 30.21 -30.34
N GLN A 495 -2.13 30.46 -30.96
CA GLN A 495 -1.96 31.44 -32.04
C GLN A 495 -1.16 30.86 -33.21
N LEU A 496 -1.65 31.10 -34.42
CA LEU A 496 -1.03 30.67 -35.67
C LEU A 496 -1.00 31.81 -36.68
N ASP A 497 0.20 32.14 -37.16
CA ASP A 497 0.41 33.05 -38.28
C ASP A 497 1.22 32.37 -39.39
N VAL A 498 0.56 32.16 -40.52
CA VAL A 498 1.09 31.54 -41.74
C VAL A 498 0.94 32.45 -42.95
N ASP A 499 0.76 33.76 -42.75
CA ASP A 499 0.57 34.74 -43.83
C ASP A 499 1.66 34.63 -44.92
N ASN A 500 1.29 34.91 -46.17
CA ASN A 500 2.21 34.98 -47.30
C ASN A 500 3.11 33.74 -47.45
N ASN A 501 2.48 32.57 -47.51
CA ASN A 501 3.12 31.30 -47.83
C ASN A 501 2.47 30.67 -49.09
N GLY A 502 2.79 29.41 -49.38
CA GLY A 502 2.24 28.64 -50.49
C GLY A 502 1.20 27.59 -50.09
N ILE A 503 0.56 27.73 -48.92
CA ILE A 503 -0.31 26.69 -48.34
C ILE A 503 -1.64 26.64 -49.10
N GLN A 504 -2.01 25.44 -49.58
CA GLN A 504 -3.26 25.24 -50.34
C GLN A 504 -4.40 24.62 -49.54
N THR A 505 -4.05 23.88 -48.49
CA THR A 505 -4.99 23.26 -47.57
C THR A 505 -4.40 23.40 -46.18
N LEU A 506 -5.23 23.85 -45.23
CA LEU A 506 -4.85 23.94 -43.83
C LEU A 506 -5.87 23.17 -42.99
N ASP A 507 -5.40 22.18 -42.26
CA ASP A 507 -6.21 21.39 -41.33
C ASP A 507 -5.86 21.78 -39.89
N ILE A 508 -6.80 22.46 -39.23
CA ILE A 508 -6.71 22.85 -37.82
C ILE A 508 -7.73 22.10 -36.96
N SER A 509 -8.29 21.00 -37.47
CA SER A 509 -9.35 20.25 -36.78
C SER A 509 -8.93 19.66 -35.43
N TYR A 510 -7.63 19.54 -35.19
CA TYR A 510 -7.04 19.04 -33.94
C TYR A 510 -6.60 20.15 -32.97
N ASN A 511 -6.75 21.44 -33.34
CA ASN A 511 -6.24 22.59 -32.59
C ASN A 511 -7.39 23.35 -31.91
N GLY A 512 -8.14 22.67 -31.02
CA GLY A 512 -9.37 23.21 -30.41
C GLY A 512 -9.19 24.47 -29.55
N VAL A 513 -7.99 24.73 -29.04
CA VAL A 513 -7.68 25.93 -28.22
C VAL A 513 -7.20 27.13 -29.05
N LEU A 514 -7.09 26.99 -30.37
CA LEU A 514 -6.65 28.06 -31.26
C LEU A 514 -7.67 29.20 -31.25
N TRP A 515 -7.22 30.39 -30.83
CA TRP A 515 -8.09 31.56 -30.76
C TRP A 515 -7.77 32.64 -31.79
N GLN A 516 -6.55 32.62 -32.36
CA GLN A 516 -6.12 33.53 -33.42
C GLN A 516 -5.50 32.78 -34.61
N LEU A 517 -5.97 33.10 -35.82
CA LEU A 517 -5.46 32.56 -37.08
C LEU A 517 -5.26 33.68 -38.11
N TYR A 518 -4.03 33.85 -38.56
CA TYR A 518 -3.69 34.63 -39.75
C TYR A 518 -3.15 33.70 -40.84
N ALA A 519 -3.85 33.65 -41.98
CA ALA A 519 -3.45 32.86 -43.14
C ALA A 519 -3.69 33.59 -44.48
N ASN A 520 -3.51 34.91 -44.47
CA ASN A 520 -3.65 35.78 -45.63
C ASN A 520 -2.61 35.46 -46.72
N GLY A 521 -2.91 35.80 -47.97
CA GLY A 521 -1.94 35.73 -49.08
C GLY A 521 -1.39 34.33 -49.35
N ASN A 522 -2.19 33.30 -49.06
CA ASN A 522 -1.88 31.90 -49.34
C ASN A 522 -2.65 31.43 -50.59
N GLY A 523 -2.67 30.11 -50.86
CA GLY A 523 -3.46 29.49 -51.92
C GLY A 523 -4.61 28.65 -51.38
N LEU A 524 -5.16 28.98 -50.20
CA LEU A 524 -6.09 28.11 -49.48
C LEU A 524 -7.38 27.92 -50.26
N ARG A 525 -7.74 26.65 -50.50
CA ARG A 525 -9.05 26.25 -51.04
C ARG A 525 -9.95 25.64 -49.99
N TYR A 526 -9.34 25.04 -48.96
CA TYR A 526 -10.02 24.34 -47.89
C TYR A 526 -9.35 24.67 -46.55
N LEU A 527 -10.20 24.97 -45.57
CA LEU A 527 -9.84 25.14 -44.17
C LEU A 527 -10.74 24.23 -43.34
N TYR A 528 -10.15 23.35 -42.54
CA TYR A 528 -10.88 22.40 -41.69
C TYR A 528 -10.86 22.86 -40.24
N PHE A 529 -12.04 23.12 -39.67
CA PHE A 529 -12.20 23.58 -38.29
C PHE A 529 -12.34 22.41 -37.30
N PRO A 530 -11.93 22.61 -36.03
CA PRO A 530 -12.24 21.67 -34.95
C PRO A 530 -13.76 21.57 -34.73
N SER A 531 -14.24 20.51 -34.07
CA SER A 531 -15.68 20.29 -33.82
C SER A 531 -16.34 21.48 -33.07
N TYR A 532 -15.58 22.18 -32.23
CA TYR A 532 -15.93 23.47 -31.61
C TYR A 532 -14.69 24.37 -31.54
N SER A 533 -14.72 25.51 -32.22
CA SER A 533 -13.55 26.39 -32.36
C SER A 533 -13.56 27.57 -31.39
N GLN A 534 -12.44 27.81 -30.71
CA GLN A 534 -12.20 29.00 -29.89
C GLN A 534 -11.75 30.23 -30.70
N LEU A 535 -11.78 30.13 -32.04
CA LEU A 535 -11.36 31.21 -32.94
C LEU A 535 -12.17 32.47 -32.71
N SER A 536 -11.47 33.51 -32.23
CA SER A 536 -12.00 34.85 -32.02
C SER A 536 -11.41 35.85 -33.00
N GLU A 537 -10.26 35.57 -33.62
CA GLU A 537 -9.70 36.43 -34.64
C GLU A 537 -9.17 35.62 -35.81
N VAL A 538 -9.77 35.80 -36.98
CA VAL A 538 -9.45 35.03 -38.18
C VAL A 538 -9.27 35.96 -39.38
N SER A 539 -8.14 35.87 -40.06
CA SER A 539 -7.84 36.61 -41.29
C SER A 539 -7.42 35.66 -42.40
N LEU A 540 -8.22 35.61 -43.47
CA LEU A 540 -8.07 34.70 -44.61
C LEU A 540 -8.05 35.44 -45.96
N THR A 541 -7.75 36.74 -45.98
CA THR A 541 -7.77 37.57 -47.19
C THR A 541 -6.71 37.13 -48.21
N GLY A 542 -6.98 37.29 -49.50
CA GLY A 542 -6.09 36.89 -50.58
C GLY A 542 -5.90 35.38 -50.69
N ASN A 543 -6.99 34.60 -50.55
CA ASN A 543 -7.01 33.14 -50.73
C ASN A 543 -8.01 32.71 -51.84
N ASP A 544 -8.09 31.42 -52.14
CA ASP A 544 -9.01 30.83 -53.13
C ASP A 544 -10.19 30.08 -52.44
N ILE A 545 -10.70 30.59 -51.31
CA ILE A 545 -11.76 29.95 -50.52
C ILE A 545 -13.13 30.30 -51.12
N GLY A 546 -13.80 29.32 -51.75
CA GLY A 546 -15.13 29.56 -52.35
C GLY A 546 -16.27 29.66 -51.33
N VAL A 547 -16.35 28.70 -50.40
CA VAL A 547 -17.39 28.63 -49.36
C VAL A 547 -16.73 28.36 -48.02
N LEU A 548 -17.09 29.15 -47.00
CA LEU A 548 -16.63 29.03 -45.63
C LEU A 548 -17.81 28.74 -44.69
N ASN A 549 -17.80 27.56 -44.08
CA ASN A 549 -18.84 27.14 -43.14
C ASN A 549 -18.42 27.46 -41.69
N LEU A 550 -19.22 28.25 -40.98
CA LEU A 550 -18.97 28.69 -39.60
C LEU A 550 -19.78 27.94 -38.55
N THR A 551 -20.52 26.88 -38.90
CA THR A 551 -21.29 26.07 -37.93
C THR A 551 -20.45 25.60 -36.73
N ARG A 552 -19.13 25.45 -36.90
CA ARG A 552 -18.18 25.04 -35.85
C ARG A 552 -17.39 26.20 -35.22
N CYS A 553 -17.71 27.46 -35.55
CA CYS A 553 -16.99 28.66 -35.12
C CYS A 553 -17.91 29.68 -34.42
N PRO A 554 -18.46 29.34 -33.24
CA PRO A 554 -19.54 30.11 -32.59
C PRO A 554 -19.15 31.50 -32.10
N ILE A 555 -17.85 31.81 -32.02
CA ILE A 555 -17.32 33.10 -31.51
C ILE A 555 -17.24 34.16 -32.62
N LEU A 556 -17.09 33.75 -33.88
CA LEU A 556 -16.96 34.67 -35.01
C LEU A 556 -18.32 35.31 -35.31
N ARG A 557 -18.48 36.57 -34.89
CA ARG A 557 -19.76 37.31 -34.92
C ARG A 557 -19.77 38.45 -35.93
N GLN A 558 -18.60 38.93 -36.37
CA GLN A 558 -18.49 40.05 -37.29
C GLN A 558 -17.64 39.69 -38.52
N ILE A 559 -18.29 39.69 -39.68
CA ILE A 559 -17.61 39.59 -40.99
C ILE A 559 -17.19 41.00 -41.40
N VAL A 560 -15.89 41.20 -41.61
CA VAL A 560 -15.31 42.45 -42.07
C VAL A 560 -14.78 42.22 -43.49
N GLY A 561 -15.41 42.85 -44.48
CA GLY A 561 -14.94 42.80 -45.87
C GLY A 561 -13.63 43.58 -46.06
N ASP A 562 -12.89 43.21 -47.11
CA ASP A 562 -11.53 43.57 -47.58
C ASP A 562 -11.13 45.09 -47.62
N GLY A 563 -11.89 45.98 -47.00
CA GLY A 563 -11.73 47.45 -47.09
C GLY A 563 -11.10 48.17 -45.89
N GLU A 564 -10.82 47.52 -44.76
CA GLU A 564 -10.39 48.22 -43.51
C GLU A 564 -9.17 47.63 -42.77
N ARG A 565 -8.13 47.17 -43.48
CA ARG A 565 -6.80 47.04 -42.85
C ARG A 565 -5.76 47.82 -43.65
N SER A 566 -5.71 49.14 -43.41
CA SER A 566 -4.58 49.95 -43.84
C SER A 566 -3.38 49.62 -42.95
N ASP A 567 -2.34 49.07 -43.57
CA ASP A 567 -0.92 49.24 -43.27
C ASP A 567 -0.55 49.42 -41.79
N ASN A 568 -0.16 48.33 -41.11
CA ASN A 568 0.67 48.42 -39.89
C ASN A 568 1.92 47.55 -40.04
N THR A 569 2.89 48.09 -40.77
CA THR A 569 4.29 47.69 -40.72
C THR A 569 4.96 48.34 -39.51
N ASP A 570 4.94 47.71 -38.33
CA ASP A 570 6.09 47.73 -37.42
C ASP A 570 5.88 46.72 -36.28
N GLY A 571 6.93 45.95 -35.98
CA GLY A 571 6.93 44.95 -34.93
C GLY A 571 6.65 45.57 -33.56
N THR A 572 6.04 44.77 -32.68
CA THR A 572 5.58 45.08 -31.31
C THR A 572 4.22 45.77 -31.21
N VAL A 573 3.14 44.98 -31.11
CA VAL A 573 1.95 45.46 -30.40
C VAL A 573 1.29 44.35 -29.56
N SER A 574 1.17 44.63 -28.26
CA SER A 574 0.20 44.03 -27.36
C SER A 574 -1.20 44.58 -27.70
N TYR A 575 -2.14 43.72 -28.09
CA TYR A 575 -3.53 44.11 -28.26
C TYR A 575 -4.43 43.24 -27.38
N GLU A 576 -4.88 43.81 -26.26
CA GLU A 576 -6.15 43.40 -25.65
C GLU A 576 -7.27 43.90 -26.59
N GLY A 577 -8.05 42.99 -27.18
CA GLY A 577 -9.18 43.33 -28.04
C GLY A 577 -10.32 43.99 -27.27
N PRO A 578 -11.11 44.90 -27.87
CA PRO A 578 -12.20 45.57 -27.16
C PRO A 578 -13.36 44.61 -26.93
N ALA A 579 -13.91 44.63 -25.72
CA ALA A 579 -15.11 43.90 -25.37
C ALA A 579 -16.39 44.65 -25.78
N ASP A 580 -17.51 43.92 -25.87
CA ASP A 580 -18.84 44.52 -25.84
C ASP A 580 -19.06 45.32 -24.52
N GLN A 581 -20.19 46.01 -24.38
CA GLN A 581 -20.50 46.81 -23.17
C GLN A 581 -20.58 45.98 -21.86
N GLN A 582 -20.37 44.66 -21.92
CA GLN A 582 -20.45 43.69 -20.83
C GLN A 582 -19.15 42.89 -20.62
N GLY A 583 -18.10 43.11 -21.42
CA GLY A 583 -16.81 42.44 -21.23
C GLY A 583 -16.56 41.18 -22.07
N HIS A 584 -17.42 40.85 -23.04
CA HIS A 584 -17.22 39.68 -23.91
C HIS A 584 -16.40 40.00 -25.16
N SER A 585 -15.45 39.13 -25.51
CA SER A 585 -14.68 39.19 -26.76
C SER A 585 -15.60 38.94 -27.96
N ILE A 586 -15.71 39.90 -28.87
CA ILE A 586 -16.46 39.76 -30.13
C ILE A 586 -15.48 39.21 -31.18
N GLY A 587 -15.79 38.07 -31.81
CA GLY A 587 -14.90 37.49 -32.80
C GLY A 587 -14.98 38.13 -34.18
N TYR A 588 -13.84 38.39 -34.82
CA TYR A 588 -13.70 39.04 -36.14
C TYR A 588 -13.23 38.05 -37.21
N LEU A 589 -13.91 38.06 -38.35
CA LEU A 589 -13.55 37.30 -39.55
C LEU A 589 -13.28 38.26 -40.71
N TYR A 590 -12.05 38.26 -41.21
CA TYR A 590 -11.63 38.98 -42.41
C TYR A 590 -11.50 37.99 -43.58
N VAL A 591 -12.32 38.15 -44.61
CA VAL A 591 -12.38 37.28 -45.79
C VAL A 591 -12.56 38.11 -47.06
N ASP A 592 -12.18 37.51 -48.20
CA ASP A 592 -12.37 38.13 -49.51
C ASP A 592 -13.86 38.33 -49.82
N ALA A 593 -14.19 39.39 -50.56
CA ALA A 593 -15.57 39.81 -50.79
C ALA A 593 -16.44 38.78 -51.56
N ASP A 594 -15.80 37.83 -52.23
CA ASP A 594 -16.40 36.74 -53.00
C ASP A 594 -16.46 35.40 -52.24
N THR A 595 -16.00 35.33 -50.99
CA THR A 595 -16.15 34.16 -50.12
C THR A 595 -17.59 34.06 -49.59
N GLU A 596 -18.30 32.96 -49.88
CA GLU A 596 -19.64 32.70 -49.33
C GLU A 596 -19.55 32.17 -47.88
N VAL A 597 -20.32 32.74 -46.94
CA VAL A 597 -20.30 32.37 -45.50
C VAL A 597 -21.65 31.82 -45.04
N THR A 598 -21.68 30.65 -44.36
CA THR A 598 -22.92 29.95 -43.93
C THR A 598 -22.89 29.49 -42.44
N GLY A 599 -24.05 29.41 -41.74
CA GLY A 599 -24.26 28.68 -40.45
C GLY A 599 -24.33 29.46 -39.12
N THR A 600 -25.37 30.28 -38.83
CA THR A 600 -25.41 31.24 -37.67
C THR A 600 -26.15 30.82 -36.37
N GLY A 601 -26.94 29.73 -36.31
CA GLY A 601 -27.21 28.95 -35.07
C GLY A 601 -28.23 29.37 -33.96
N LEU A 602 -29.23 30.25 -34.14
CA LEU A 602 -30.24 30.53 -33.06
C LEU A 602 -31.42 29.53 -33.06
N VAL A 603 -31.84 29.01 -31.89
CA VAL A 603 -32.98 28.06 -31.73
C VAL A 603 -34.10 28.65 -30.86
N PRO A 604 -35.35 28.79 -31.34
CA PRO A 604 -36.46 29.33 -30.54
C PRO A 604 -36.97 28.39 -29.44
N LEU A 605 -37.30 28.91 -28.25
CA LEU A 605 -37.99 28.18 -27.16
C LEU A 605 -39.52 28.14 -27.38
N ASP A 606 -39.95 27.55 -28.48
CA ASP A 606 -41.37 27.45 -28.85
C ASP A 606 -41.87 26.01 -28.93
N ALA A 607 -43.18 25.85 -29.12
CA ALA A 607 -43.82 24.53 -29.19
C ALA A 607 -43.51 23.75 -30.47
N GLU A 608 -42.84 24.35 -31.45
CA GLU A 608 -42.39 23.66 -32.67
C GLU A 608 -41.05 22.95 -32.42
N HIS A 609 -40.15 23.57 -31.67
CA HIS A 609 -38.82 23.02 -31.37
C HIS A 609 -38.78 22.23 -30.07
N PHE A 610 -39.59 22.62 -29.08
CA PHE A 610 -39.69 21.96 -27.77
C PHE A 610 -41.16 21.73 -27.44
N PRO A 611 -41.80 20.59 -27.78
CA PRO A 611 -43.24 20.41 -27.66
C PRO A 611 -43.80 20.37 -26.23
N ASP A 612 -43.01 19.93 -25.26
CA ASP A 612 -43.41 19.87 -23.85
C ASP A 612 -43.33 21.25 -23.17
N ALA A 613 -44.42 21.65 -22.50
CA ALA A 613 -44.51 22.96 -21.87
C ALA A 613 -43.65 23.09 -20.60
N LYS A 614 -43.45 21.99 -19.87
CA LYS A 614 -42.65 21.95 -18.64
C LYS A 614 -41.17 21.99 -19.01
N LEU A 615 -40.76 21.27 -20.06
CA LEU A 615 -39.41 21.37 -20.63
C LEU A 615 -39.10 22.80 -21.10
N ARG A 616 -39.99 23.42 -21.89
CA ARG A 616 -39.82 24.83 -22.31
C ARG A 616 -39.71 25.78 -21.12
N THR A 617 -40.60 25.63 -20.14
CA THR A 617 -40.60 26.52 -18.95
C THR A 617 -39.32 26.35 -18.14
N PHE A 618 -38.81 25.13 -18.05
CA PHE A 618 -37.55 24.83 -17.37
C PHE A 618 -36.36 25.51 -18.07
N LEU A 619 -36.31 25.45 -19.40
CA LEU A 619 -35.26 26.08 -20.22
C LEU A 619 -35.36 27.62 -20.25
N ASP A 620 -36.56 28.18 -20.07
CA ASP A 620 -36.84 29.63 -20.02
C ASP A 620 -36.66 30.23 -18.60
N ASP A 621 -36.43 29.41 -17.56
CA ASP A 621 -36.30 29.87 -16.18
C ASP A 621 -34.90 30.46 -15.88
N LYS A 622 -34.91 31.66 -15.28
CA LYS A 622 -33.71 32.44 -14.90
C LYS A 622 -32.84 31.77 -13.82
N ASP A 623 -33.41 30.85 -13.04
CA ASP A 623 -32.70 30.19 -11.96
C ASP A 623 -31.92 28.96 -12.45
N ASN A 624 -32.11 28.57 -13.72
CA ASN A 624 -31.51 27.39 -14.36
C ASN A 624 -30.42 27.73 -15.42
N ASP A 625 -30.13 29.01 -15.65
CA ASP A 625 -29.00 29.52 -16.47
C ASP A 625 -28.97 29.11 -17.98
N PHE A 626 -30.09 28.58 -18.52
CA PHE A 626 -30.21 28.13 -19.91
C PHE A 626 -30.51 29.26 -20.92
N ASP A 627 -31.64 29.98 -20.81
CA ASP A 627 -31.85 31.26 -21.52
C ASP A 627 -31.43 32.44 -20.62
N GLN A 628 -30.14 32.76 -20.63
CA GLN A 628 -29.57 33.79 -19.74
C GLN A 628 -30.04 35.20 -20.12
N ASN A 629 -30.36 35.39 -21.40
CA ASN A 629 -30.57 36.70 -21.99
C ASN A 629 -32.06 37.07 -22.17
N LYS A 630 -32.96 36.09 -22.02
CA LYS A 630 -34.42 36.21 -22.05
C LYS A 630 -34.99 36.73 -23.35
N ASP A 631 -34.37 36.36 -24.45
CA ASP A 631 -34.92 36.60 -25.77
C ASP A 631 -35.85 35.45 -26.23
N HIS A 632 -36.08 34.46 -25.36
CA HIS A 632 -36.84 33.23 -25.65
C HIS A 632 -36.20 32.44 -26.81
N MET A 633 -34.89 32.55 -26.96
CA MET A 633 -34.08 31.83 -27.93
C MET A 633 -32.85 31.26 -27.23
N LEU A 634 -32.53 30.00 -27.54
CA LEU A 634 -31.25 29.42 -27.20
C LEU A 634 -30.23 29.82 -28.27
N SER A 635 -29.24 30.61 -27.86
CA SER A 635 -28.10 30.93 -28.69
C SER A 635 -27.07 29.78 -28.71
N PRO A 636 -26.18 29.70 -29.71
CA PRO A 636 -25.09 28.72 -29.72
C PRO A 636 -24.20 28.76 -28.48
N ARG A 637 -24.15 29.92 -27.79
CA ARG A 637 -23.40 30.10 -26.56
C ARG A 637 -24.10 29.46 -25.36
N GLU A 638 -25.41 29.61 -25.27
CA GLU A 638 -26.22 29.00 -24.21
C GLU A 638 -26.25 27.47 -24.38
N ILE A 639 -26.50 27.00 -25.60
CA ILE A 639 -26.44 25.58 -25.96
C ILE A 639 -25.05 25.00 -25.69
N GLY A 640 -23.99 25.69 -26.12
CA GLY A 640 -22.62 25.21 -26.02
C GLY A 640 -22.03 25.20 -24.60
N ARG A 641 -22.67 25.87 -23.64
CA ARG A 641 -22.28 25.88 -22.20
C ARG A 641 -23.01 24.81 -21.38
N THR A 642 -24.08 24.26 -21.91
CA THR A 642 -24.87 23.23 -21.25
C THR A 642 -24.14 21.90 -21.38
N GLU A 643 -23.40 21.56 -20.33
CA GLU A 643 -22.65 20.31 -20.20
C GLU A 643 -23.40 19.28 -19.32
N GLU A 644 -24.33 19.76 -18.49
CA GLU A 644 -25.18 18.96 -17.60
C GLU A 644 -26.64 19.39 -17.76
N LEU A 645 -27.56 18.42 -17.91
CA LEU A 645 -28.99 18.68 -17.93
C LEU A 645 -29.70 17.84 -16.87
N GLU A 646 -30.18 18.49 -15.82
CA GLU A 646 -30.90 17.85 -14.70
C GLU A 646 -32.36 18.29 -14.70
N ILE A 647 -33.24 17.43 -15.24
CA ILE A 647 -34.68 17.68 -15.39
C ILE A 647 -35.52 16.63 -14.64
N CYS A 648 -35.01 16.12 -13.51
CA CYS A 648 -35.65 15.09 -12.69
C CYS A 648 -37.00 15.53 -12.09
N GLY A 649 -38.01 14.67 -12.18
CA GLY A 649 -39.30 14.82 -11.47
C GLY A 649 -40.14 16.03 -11.89
N LEU A 650 -39.93 16.53 -13.11
CA LEU A 650 -40.64 17.69 -13.66
C LEU A 650 -41.94 17.31 -14.38
N GLU A 651 -42.29 16.02 -14.39
CA GLU A 651 -43.43 15.46 -15.10
C GLU A 651 -43.39 15.75 -16.63
N ILE A 652 -42.20 15.73 -17.23
CA ILE A 652 -42.00 15.94 -18.68
C ILE A 652 -42.46 14.68 -19.44
N GLU A 653 -43.25 14.86 -20.51
CA GLU A 653 -43.77 13.76 -21.34
C GLU A 653 -43.03 13.64 -22.68
N ASP A 654 -42.49 14.74 -23.21
CA ASP A 654 -41.81 14.79 -24.52
C ASP A 654 -40.46 15.53 -24.41
N LEU A 655 -39.38 14.81 -24.71
CA LEU A 655 -38.01 15.34 -24.67
C LEU A 655 -37.58 16.00 -25.99
N THR A 656 -38.41 16.02 -27.03
CA THR A 656 -38.06 16.62 -28.32
C THR A 656 -37.54 18.05 -28.12
N GLY A 657 -36.40 18.35 -28.75
CA GLY A 657 -35.68 19.60 -28.66
C GLY A 657 -34.41 19.52 -27.81
N ILE A 658 -34.25 18.52 -26.92
CA ILE A 658 -33.01 18.36 -26.13
C ILE A 658 -31.79 18.00 -27.00
N GLU A 659 -31.99 17.47 -28.20
CA GLU A 659 -30.92 17.11 -29.15
C GLU A 659 -30.02 18.29 -29.55
N VAL A 660 -30.43 19.53 -29.27
CA VAL A 660 -29.60 20.71 -29.49
C VAL A 660 -28.39 20.76 -28.56
N PHE A 661 -28.49 20.18 -27.35
CA PHE A 661 -27.44 20.20 -26.32
C PHE A 661 -26.37 19.12 -26.57
N THR A 662 -25.67 19.25 -27.70
CA THR A 662 -24.69 18.25 -28.18
C THR A 662 -23.45 18.07 -27.29
N ASN A 663 -23.18 19.00 -26.36
CA ASN A 663 -22.03 18.95 -25.43
C ASN A 663 -22.35 18.30 -24.08
N LEU A 664 -23.53 17.70 -23.91
CA LEU A 664 -23.90 17.05 -22.66
C LEU A 664 -22.97 15.88 -22.34
N TYR A 665 -22.34 15.93 -21.16
CA TYR A 665 -21.68 14.77 -20.56
C TYR A 665 -22.55 14.09 -19.50
N TYR A 666 -23.54 14.82 -18.94
CA TYR A 666 -24.46 14.33 -17.91
C TYR A 666 -25.92 14.66 -18.25
N LEU A 667 -26.79 13.65 -18.25
CA LEU A 667 -28.23 13.80 -18.46
C LEU A 667 -28.99 13.06 -17.35
N ASN A 668 -29.78 13.79 -16.57
CA ASN A 668 -30.68 13.23 -15.57
C ASN A 668 -32.14 13.60 -15.89
N ILE A 669 -32.92 12.58 -16.25
CA ILE A 669 -34.34 12.64 -16.58
C ILE A 669 -35.20 11.80 -15.63
N GLU A 670 -34.68 11.42 -14.46
CA GLU A 670 -35.36 10.51 -13.54
C GLU A 670 -36.76 11.00 -13.11
N GLY A 671 -37.69 10.07 -12.89
CA GLY A 671 -39.02 10.38 -12.38
C GLY A 671 -39.92 11.19 -13.32
N ASN A 672 -39.62 11.20 -14.63
CA ASN A 672 -40.49 11.79 -15.65
C ASN A 672 -41.26 10.70 -16.41
N PRO A 673 -42.54 10.92 -16.75
CA PRO A 673 -43.37 9.98 -17.51
C PRO A 673 -43.04 10.01 -19.03
N VAL A 674 -41.74 9.98 -19.36
CA VAL A 674 -41.26 9.88 -20.75
C VAL A 674 -41.40 8.42 -21.19
N ASP A 675 -42.08 8.19 -22.30
CA ASP A 675 -42.29 6.86 -22.88
C ASP A 675 -41.56 6.66 -24.22
N GLY A 676 -41.51 5.41 -24.68
CA GLY A 676 -40.99 5.10 -26.02
C GLY A 676 -39.47 4.97 -26.08
N ALA A 677 -38.86 5.54 -27.12
CA ALA A 677 -37.43 5.39 -27.41
C ALA A 677 -36.71 6.73 -27.22
N LEU A 678 -35.55 6.71 -26.56
CA LEU A 678 -34.67 7.86 -26.38
C LEU A 678 -33.50 7.79 -27.36
N ASP A 679 -33.35 8.76 -28.25
CA ASP A 679 -32.18 8.85 -29.13
C ASP A 679 -31.10 9.74 -28.50
N ILE A 680 -29.97 9.13 -28.11
CA ILE A 680 -28.82 9.83 -27.54
C ILE A 680 -27.68 10.03 -28.55
N THR A 681 -27.87 9.65 -29.82
CA THR A 681 -26.87 9.86 -30.90
C THR A 681 -26.34 11.30 -30.97
N PRO A 682 -27.14 12.37 -30.71
CA PRO A 682 -26.64 13.74 -30.71
C PRO A 682 -25.63 14.09 -29.59
N PHE A 683 -25.55 13.29 -28.52
CA PHE A 683 -24.75 13.58 -27.33
C PHE A 683 -23.41 12.84 -27.38
N GLU A 684 -22.49 13.30 -28.24
CA GLU A 684 -21.20 12.63 -28.50
C GLU A 684 -20.27 12.58 -27.27
N GLU A 685 -20.51 13.42 -26.26
CA GLU A 685 -19.72 13.51 -25.03
C GLU A 685 -20.42 12.88 -23.81
N LEU A 686 -21.59 12.26 -23.98
CA LEU A 686 -22.40 11.74 -22.87
C LEU A 686 -21.73 10.57 -22.16
N THR A 687 -21.40 10.77 -20.88
CA THR A 687 -20.81 9.74 -20.01
C THR A 687 -21.80 9.22 -18.98
N SER A 688 -22.79 10.01 -18.57
CA SER A 688 -23.71 9.67 -17.48
C SER A 688 -25.17 9.88 -17.88
N LEU A 689 -25.97 8.83 -17.80
CA LEU A 689 -27.40 8.83 -18.11
C LEU A 689 -28.22 8.29 -16.93
N TYR A 690 -29.06 9.13 -16.34
CA TYR A 690 -29.98 8.77 -15.26
C TYR A 690 -31.41 8.88 -15.75
N MET A 691 -32.11 7.76 -15.80
CA MET A 691 -33.47 7.64 -16.35
C MET A 691 -34.36 6.67 -15.56
N SER A 692 -34.01 6.42 -14.30
CA SER A 692 -34.85 5.68 -13.37
C SER A 692 -36.25 6.28 -13.24
N GLU A 693 -37.24 5.43 -12.97
CA GLU A 693 -38.65 5.84 -12.82
C GLU A 693 -39.22 6.58 -14.05
N THR A 694 -38.81 6.13 -15.25
CA THR A 694 -39.38 6.53 -16.55
C THR A 694 -40.12 5.35 -17.20
N ASP A 695 -40.77 5.57 -18.36
CA ASP A 695 -41.39 4.51 -19.18
C ASP A 695 -40.60 4.27 -20.49
N ILE A 696 -39.29 4.59 -20.48
CA ILE A 696 -38.41 4.43 -21.65
C ILE A 696 -38.15 2.94 -21.90
N THR A 697 -38.35 2.53 -23.15
CA THR A 697 -38.28 1.14 -23.59
C THR A 697 -37.04 0.81 -24.43
N ASP A 698 -36.41 1.81 -25.03
CA ASP A 698 -35.25 1.65 -25.93
C ASP A 698 -34.38 2.91 -25.90
N VAL A 699 -33.06 2.75 -26.10
CA VAL A 699 -32.10 3.85 -26.19
C VAL A 699 -31.25 3.69 -27.44
N GLY A 700 -31.38 4.63 -28.38
CA GLY A 700 -30.65 4.65 -29.65
C GLY A 700 -29.33 5.41 -29.57
N TYR A 701 -28.24 4.83 -30.08
CA TYR A 701 -26.91 5.44 -30.10
C TYR A 701 -26.03 4.86 -31.22
N ASP A 702 -24.91 5.54 -31.55
CA ASP A 702 -23.85 4.98 -32.38
C ASP A 702 -22.89 4.12 -31.53
N PRO A 703 -22.84 2.79 -31.73
CA PRO A 703 -21.99 1.89 -30.94
C PRO A 703 -20.48 2.12 -31.12
N ASN A 704 -20.06 2.92 -32.10
CA ASN A 704 -18.64 3.26 -32.31
C ASN A 704 -18.22 4.60 -31.68
N ALA A 705 -19.18 5.41 -31.24
CA ALA A 705 -18.93 6.76 -30.73
C ALA A 705 -19.44 6.97 -29.30
N VAL A 706 -20.36 6.13 -28.81
CA VAL A 706 -20.91 6.21 -27.45
C VAL A 706 -19.83 6.09 -26.38
N LYS A 707 -19.88 6.96 -25.36
CA LYS A 707 -18.90 7.05 -24.25
C LYS A 707 -19.54 6.84 -22.87
N LEU A 708 -20.73 6.25 -22.82
CA LEU A 708 -21.47 6.06 -21.56
C LEU A 708 -20.67 5.19 -20.58
N GLU A 709 -20.38 5.76 -19.41
CA GLU A 709 -19.71 5.10 -18.30
C GLU A 709 -20.69 4.75 -17.17
N THR A 710 -21.76 5.53 -16.99
CA THR A 710 -22.75 5.33 -15.93
C THR A 710 -24.18 5.37 -16.51
N VAL A 711 -24.96 4.33 -16.21
CA VAL A 711 -26.38 4.26 -16.57
C VAL A 711 -27.20 3.85 -15.35
N SER A 712 -28.16 4.69 -14.97
CA SER A 712 -29.15 4.39 -13.94
C SER A 712 -30.53 4.28 -14.57
N CYS A 713 -31.11 3.09 -14.57
CA CYS A 713 -32.42 2.82 -15.16
C CYS A 713 -33.25 1.89 -14.27
N ALA A 714 -33.28 2.21 -12.98
CA ALA A 714 -34.11 1.51 -12.02
C ALA A 714 -35.61 1.77 -12.30
N ASN A 715 -36.44 0.72 -12.26
CA ASN A 715 -37.90 0.84 -12.43
C ASN A 715 -38.35 1.54 -13.75
N ILE A 716 -37.78 1.17 -14.91
CA ILE A 716 -38.14 1.75 -16.23
C ILE A 716 -39.34 1.08 -16.95
N GLY A 717 -40.11 0.24 -16.27
CA GLY A 717 -41.33 -0.36 -16.83
C GLY A 717 -41.15 -1.39 -17.97
N THR A 718 -39.92 -1.65 -18.42
CA THR A 718 -39.56 -2.67 -19.41
C THR A 718 -38.58 -3.70 -18.84
N ASP A 719 -38.68 -4.94 -19.32
CA ASP A 719 -37.69 -5.99 -19.06
C ASP A 719 -36.77 -6.23 -20.28
N ASP A 720 -37.03 -5.54 -21.41
CA ASP A 720 -36.17 -5.57 -22.59
C ASP A 720 -34.99 -4.60 -22.41
N LEU A 721 -33.81 -5.18 -22.18
CA LEU A 721 -32.56 -4.45 -21.99
C LEU A 721 -31.62 -4.59 -23.18
N SER A 722 -32.12 -5.03 -24.35
CA SER A 722 -31.28 -5.33 -25.52
C SER A 722 -30.47 -4.13 -26.02
N TRP A 723 -30.93 -2.91 -25.74
CA TRP A 723 -30.23 -1.67 -26.04
C TRP A 723 -28.94 -1.47 -25.23
N LEU A 724 -28.73 -2.15 -24.11
CA LEU A 724 -27.44 -2.09 -23.39
C LEU A 724 -26.29 -2.77 -24.19
N ARG A 725 -26.62 -3.60 -25.19
CA ARG A 725 -25.61 -4.34 -25.97
C ARG A 725 -24.74 -3.39 -26.79
N GLY A 726 -23.45 -3.34 -26.47
CA GLY A 726 -22.47 -2.53 -27.19
C GLY A 726 -21.96 -1.31 -26.42
N LEU A 727 -22.47 -1.06 -25.21
CA LEU A 727 -21.93 -0.06 -24.28
C LEU A 727 -20.64 -0.56 -23.62
N ARG A 728 -19.55 -0.60 -24.40
CA ARG A 728 -18.29 -1.23 -24.00
C ARG A 728 -17.56 -0.52 -22.87
N ASP A 729 -17.73 0.79 -22.75
CA ASP A 729 -17.08 1.65 -21.76
C ASP A 729 -17.89 1.78 -20.46
N LEU A 730 -19.03 1.08 -20.35
CA LEU A 730 -19.93 1.18 -19.20
C LEU A 730 -19.29 0.57 -17.95
N LYS A 731 -19.16 1.37 -16.90
CA LYS A 731 -18.56 1.02 -15.60
C LYS A 731 -19.60 0.83 -14.51
N GLU A 732 -20.72 1.54 -14.55
CA GLU A 732 -21.76 1.48 -13.54
C GLU A 732 -23.15 1.31 -14.16
N LEU A 733 -23.89 0.32 -13.67
CA LEU A 733 -25.24 0.00 -14.12
C LEU A 733 -26.17 -0.25 -12.93
N ASP A 734 -27.27 0.51 -12.86
CA ASP A 734 -28.37 0.26 -11.91
C ASP A 734 -29.65 -0.16 -12.64
N LEU A 735 -30.08 -1.40 -12.37
CA LEU A 735 -31.30 -2.02 -12.90
C LEU A 735 -32.30 -2.36 -11.78
N SER A 736 -32.10 -1.80 -10.58
CA SER A 736 -32.86 -2.15 -9.39
C SER A 736 -34.38 -1.93 -9.59
N TYR A 737 -35.19 -2.66 -8.81
CA TYR A 737 -36.65 -2.54 -8.83
C TYR A 737 -37.31 -2.86 -10.19
N SER A 738 -36.76 -3.83 -10.93
CA SER A 738 -37.38 -4.30 -12.18
C SER A 738 -38.70 -5.03 -11.94
N SER A 739 -39.61 -4.96 -12.92
CA SER A 739 -40.95 -5.57 -12.82
C SER A 739 -40.93 -7.10 -12.97
N ALA A 740 -39.95 -7.62 -13.71
CA ALA A 740 -39.61 -9.03 -13.77
C ALA A 740 -38.08 -9.24 -13.74
N ALA A 741 -37.65 -10.51 -13.77
CA ALA A 741 -36.23 -10.84 -13.83
C ALA A 741 -35.64 -10.44 -15.19
N PRO A 742 -34.60 -9.58 -15.23
CA PRO A 742 -33.98 -9.14 -16.48
C PRO A 742 -33.25 -10.30 -17.19
N ASP A 743 -33.14 -10.22 -18.51
CA ASP A 743 -32.27 -11.11 -19.30
C ASP A 743 -30.81 -10.76 -19.06
N LEU A 744 -30.15 -11.53 -18.19
CA LEU A 744 -28.76 -11.31 -17.80
C LEU A 744 -27.75 -11.57 -18.93
N THR A 745 -28.14 -12.17 -20.06
CA THR A 745 -27.22 -12.39 -21.19
C THR A 745 -26.70 -11.09 -21.80
N VAL A 746 -27.33 -9.96 -21.50
CA VAL A 746 -26.85 -8.64 -21.90
C VAL A 746 -25.56 -8.22 -21.19
N LEU A 747 -25.31 -8.75 -19.98
CA LEU A 747 -24.11 -8.45 -19.20
C LEU A 747 -22.83 -8.99 -19.86
N ASP A 748 -22.96 -10.04 -20.69
CA ASP A 748 -21.85 -10.61 -21.45
C ASP A 748 -21.24 -9.61 -22.45
N ASP A 749 -22.01 -8.59 -22.86
CA ASP A 749 -21.60 -7.55 -23.81
C ASP A 749 -21.05 -6.28 -23.12
N LEU A 750 -20.86 -6.29 -21.79
CA LEU A 750 -20.41 -5.16 -20.95
C LEU A 750 -19.07 -5.49 -20.25
N PRO A 751 -17.93 -5.45 -20.95
CA PRO A 751 -16.66 -5.93 -20.43
C PRO A 751 -16.12 -5.09 -19.27
N ASP A 752 -16.26 -3.77 -19.30
CA ASP A 752 -15.61 -2.88 -18.33
C ASP A 752 -16.47 -2.58 -17.08
N LEU A 753 -17.60 -3.30 -16.92
CA LEU A 753 -18.53 -3.06 -15.83
C LEU A 753 -17.89 -3.36 -14.46
N LYS A 754 -17.91 -2.36 -13.57
CA LYS A 754 -17.35 -2.39 -12.22
C LYS A 754 -18.43 -2.46 -11.14
N ILE A 755 -19.51 -1.71 -11.30
CA ILE A 755 -20.57 -1.61 -10.30
C ILE A 755 -21.88 -2.07 -10.92
N LEU A 756 -22.52 -3.06 -10.31
CA LEU A 756 -23.80 -3.60 -10.75
C LEU A 756 -24.81 -3.62 -9.60
N ARG A 757 -25.93 -2.92 -9.79
CA ARG A 757 -27.06 -2.92 -8.86
C ARG A 757 -28.26 -3.62 -9.47
N LEU A 758 -28.70 -4.66 -8.78
CA LEU A 758 -29.78 -5.56 -9.16
C LEU A 758 -30.70 -5.82 -7.96
N ASN A 759 -30.87 -4.83 -7.08
CA ASN A 759 -31.68 -4.99 -5.88
C ASN A 759 -33.16 -5.14 -6.26
N ARG A 760 -33.85 -6.13 -5.68
CA ARG A 760 -35.28 -6.38 -5.95
C ARG A 760 -35.63 -6.55 -7.43
N CYS A 761 -34.77 -7.22 -8.20
CA CYS A 761 -35.01 -7.49 -9.62
C CYS A 761 -35.71 -8.84 -9.88
N HIS A 762 -36.37 -9.42 -8.87
CA HIS A 762 -37.02 -10.73 -8.96
C HIS A 762 -36.11 -11.89 -9.43
N LEU A 763 -34.78 -11.78 -9.24
CA LEU A 763 -33.82 -12.80 -9.63
C LEU A 763 -34.03 -14.09 -8.82
N ASN A 764 -34.12 -15.22 -9.52
CA ASN A 764 -34.40 -16.52 -8.91
C ASN A 764 -33.44 -17.65 -9.34
N ASP A 765 -32.48 -17.33 -10.21
CA ASP A 765 -31.49 -18.27 -10.73
C ASP A 765 -30.07 -17.77 -10.39
N PRO A 766 -29.48 -18.23 -9.27
CA PRO A 766 -28.14 -17.82 -8.88
C PRO A 766 -27.04 -18.41 -9.77
N GLU A 767 -27.31 -19.49 -10.51
CA GLU A 767 -26.34 -20.03 -11.47
C GLU A 767 -26.26 -19.17 -12.73
N ALA A 768 -27.40 -18.71 -13.24
CA ALA A 768 -27.45 -17.76 -14.34
C ALA A 768 -26.81 -16.42 -13.95
N LEU A 769 -27.08 -15.93 -12.75
CA LEU A 769 -26.45 -14.72 -12.21
C LEU A 769 -24.92 -14.84 -12.17
N GLY A 770 -24.41 -15.90 -11.55
CA GLY A 770 -22.97 -16.14 -11.51
C GLY A 770 -22.34 -16.23 -12.89
N ARG A 771 -23.00 -16.93 -13.84
CA ARG A 771 -22.47 -17.14 -15.20
C ARG A 771 -22.24 -15.86 -16.00
N HIS A 772 -23.13 -14.87 -15.85
CA HIS A 772 -23.16 -13.67 -16.70
C HIS A 772 -22.48 -12.45 -16.05
N ILE A 773 -22.07 -12.54 -14.78
CA ILE A 773 -21.31 -11.47 -14.15
C ILE A 773 -19.86 -11.47 -14.66
N SER A 774 -19.40 -10.29 -15.05
CA SER A 774 -18.03 -10.04 -15.51
C SER A 774 -16.99 -10.30 -14.42
N HIS A 775 -15.83 -10.83 -14.80
CA HIS A 775 -14.71 -11.05 -13.87
C HIS A 775 -14.10 -9.76 -13.32
N TRP A 776 -14.32 -8.63 -14.01
CA TRP A 776 -13.81 -7.33 -13.62
C TRP A 776 -14.71 -6.58 -12.63
N LEU A 777 -15.85 -7.14 -12.24
CA LEU A 777 -16.82 -6.49 -11.35
C LEU A 777 -16.23 -6.26 -9.95
N SER A 778 -16.31 -5.03 -9.45
CA SER A 778 -15.84 -4.63 -8.12
C SER A 778 -16.95 -4.57 -7.07
N GLU A 779 -18.16 -4.17 -7.44
CA GLU A 779 -19.28 -4.09 -6.50
C GLU A 779 -20.55 -4.73 -7.05
N LEU A 780 -21.13 -5.64 -6.27
CA LEU A 780 -22.39 -6.31 -6.58
C LEU A 780 -23.43 -6.09 -5.49
N TYR A 781 -24.59 -5.55 -5.87
CA TYR A 781 -25.73 -5.35 -5.00
C TYR A 781 -26.94 -6.15 -5.51
N ILE A 782 -27.35 -7.16 -4.76
CA ILE A 782 -28.42 -8.11 -5.15
C ILE A 782 -29.43 -8.33 -4.02
N ASP A 783 -29.59 -7.37 -3.12
CA ASP A 783 -30.48 -7.47 -1.96
C ASP A 783 -31.93 -7.79 -2.37
N ASP A 784 -32.62 -8.53 -1.50
CA ASP A 784 -34.04 -8.87 -1.63
C ASP A 784 -34.42 -9.63 -2.93
N ASN A 785 -33.51 -10.45 -3.48
CA ASN A 785 -33.80 -11.32 -4.63
C ASN A 785 -34.04 -12.79 -4.23
N PRO A 786 -35.10 -13.47 -4.70
CA PRO A 786 -35.42 -14.85 -4.30
C PRO A 786 -34.55 -15.94 -4.97
N LEU A 787 -33.22 -15.83 -4.87
CA LEU A 787 -32.25 -16.72 -5.52
C LEU A 787 -32.27 -18.16 -4.97
N ASN A 788 -32.48 -18.36 -3.67
CA ASN A 788 -32.76 -19.67 -3.05
C ASN A 788 -31.81 -20.83 -3.44
N GLY A 789 -30.54 -20.55 -3.74
CA GLY A 789 -29.60 -21.54 -4.30
C GLY A 789 -28.14 -21.21 -4.02
N ALA A 790 -27.23 -21.87 -4.72
CA ALA A 790 -25.79 -21.61 -4.63
C ALA A 790 -25.40 -20.53 -5.65
N LEU A 791 -24.70 -19.49 -5.20
CA LEU A 791 -24.17 -18.42 -6.04
C LEU A 791 -22.67 -18.61 -6.22
N ASP A 792 -22.20 -18.75 -7.46
CA ASP A 792 -20.78 -18.88 -7.79
C ASP A 792 -20.27 -17.61 -8.48
N LEU A 793 -19.43 -16.87 -7.77
CA LEU A 793 -18.67 -15.69 -8.18
C LEU A 793 -17.16 -15.97 -8.14
N GLY A 794 -16.76 -17.25 -8.20
CA GLY A 794 -15.36 -17.67 -8.11
C GLY A 794 -14.44 -17.13 -9.20
N HIS A 795 -15.02 -16.59 -10.27
CA HIS A 795 -14.33 -15.95 -11.39
C HIS A 795 -14.32 -14.41 -11.30
N CYS A 796 -14.94 -13.79 -10.29
CA CYS A 796 -15.04 -12.32 -10.16
C CYS A 796 -13.80 -11.72 -9.50
N ASP A 797 -12.66 -11.77 -10.17
CA ASP A 797 -11.33 -11.49 -9.60
C ASP A 797 -11.15 -10.11 -8.94
N GLU A 798 -11.95 -9.11 -9.30
CA GLU A 798 -11.82 -7.73 -8.80
C GLU A 798 -12.87 -7.35 -7.75
N LEU A 799 -13.64 -8.32 -7.22
CA LEU A 799 -14.78 -8.05 -6.36
C LEU A 799 -14.36 -7.54 -4.97
N ASP A 800 -14.66 -6.27 -4.69
CA ASP A 800 -14.40 -5.58 -3.42
C ASP A 800 -15.64 -5.61 -2.51
N ARG A 801 -16.85 -5.63 -3.07
CA ARG A 801 -18.09 -5.58 -2.29
C ARG A 801 -19.20 -6.48 -2.81
N LEU A 802 -19.82 -7.21 -1.88
CA LEU A 802 -21.03 -8.01 -2.12
C LEU A 802 -22.10 -7.69 -1.07
N ASP A 803 -23.19 -7.05 -1.50
CA ASP A 803 -24.42 -6.89 -0.72
C ASP A 803 -25.48 -7.87 -1.26
N ALA A 804 -25.75 -8.95 -0.51
CA ALA A 804 -26.68 -10.02 -0.89
C ALA A 804 -27.56 -10.43 0.30
N VAL A 805 -28.24 -9.45 0.90
CA VAL A 805 -29.11 -9.60 2.05
C VAL A 805 -30.46 -10.19 1.63
N ASN A 806 -31.00 -11.10 2.44
CA ASN A 806 -32.35 -11.65 2.27
C ASN A 806 -32.58 -12.34 0.90
N CYS A 807 -31.57 -13.06 0.40
CA CYS A 807 -31.62 -13.69 -0.92
C CYS A 807 -32.02 -15.19 -0.91
N GLY A 808 -32.15 -15.78 0.28
CA GLY A 808 -32.37 -17.22 0.43
C GLY A 808 -31.18 -18.10 0.02
N LEU A 809 -30.01 -17.52 -0.21
CA LEU A 809 -28.82 -18.25 -0.67
C LEU A 809 -28.47 -19.40 0.27
N THR A 810 -28.12 -20.54 -0.33
CA THR A 810 -27.71 -21.77 0.38
C THR A 810 -26.21 -22.01 0.28
N ALA A 811 -25.55 -21.43 -0.71
CA ALA A 811 -24.10 -21.37 -0.77
C ALA A 811 -23.62 -20.13 -1.53
N VAL A 812 -22.40 -19.66 -1.25
CA VAL A 812 -21.74 -18.58 -2.00
C VAL A 812 -20.28 -18.94 -2.23
N LYS A 813 -19.79 -18.79 -3.46
CA LYS A 813 -18.38 -18.95 -3.84
C LYS A 813 -17.84 -17.64 -4.39
N LEU A 814 -16.70 -17.17 -3.91
CA LEU A 814 -16.04 -15.93 -4.30
C LEU A 814 -14.67 -16.23 -4.95
N SER A 815 -14.06 -15.24 -5.62
CA SER A 815 -12.73 -15.27 -6.26
C SER A 815 -11.61 -14.87 -5.29
N GLY A 816 -10.35 -15.21 -5.62
CA GLY A 816 -9.18 -15.18 -4.70
C GLY A 816 -8.05 -14.29 -5.18
N SER A 817 -8.42 -13.20 -5.82
CA SER A 817 -7.54 -12.41 -6.69
C SER A 817 -7.72 -10.90 -6.45
N GLY A 818 -8.70 -10.50 -5.63
CA GLY A 818 -9.12 -9.12 -5.41
C GLY A 818 -9.39 -8.77 -3.95
N TYR A 819 -9.42 -7.46 -3.67
CA TYR A 819 -9.46 -6.85 -2.34
C TYR A 819 -10.90 -6.79 -1.77
N LEU A 820 -11.45 -7.92 -1.32
CA LEU A 820 -12.80 -7.96 -0.77
C LEU A 820 -12.93 -7.19 0.57
N ASP A 821 -13.46 -5.96 0.54
CA ASP A 821 -13.62 -5.06 1.70
C ASP A 821 -14.93 -5.33 2.49
N VAL A 822 -16.05 -5.51 1.78
CA VAL A 822 -17.39 -5.60 2.40
C VAL A 822 -18.22 -6.77 1.86
N VAL A 823 -18.66 -7.67 2.75
CA VAL A 823 -19.61 -8.76 2.42
C VAL A 823 -20.79 -8.75 3.37
N ARG A 824 -22.01 -8.56 2.84
CA ARG A 824 -23.27 -8.61 3.59
C ARG A 824 -24.15 -9.75 3.12
N LEU A 825 -24.23 -10.80 3.94
CA LEU A 825 -24.99 -12.03 3.66
C LEU A 825 -26.12 -12.29 4.67
N HIS A 826 -26.58 -11.26 5.37
CA HIS A 826 -27.62 -11.39 6.40
C HIS A 826 -28.93 -11.98 5.83
N ARG A 827 -29.67 -12.73 6.68
CA ARG A 827 -31.00 -13.29 6.34
C ARG A 827 -30.98 -14.27 5.15
N ASN A 828 -29.88 -14.97 4.92
CA ASN A 828 -29.79 -16.11 4.00
C ASN A 828 -29.90 -17.46 4.73
N SER A 829 -29.94 -18.56 3.97
CA SER A 829 -30.00 -19.95 4.48
C SER A 829 -28.70 -20.70 4.18
N LEU A 830 -27.56 -20.02 4.34
CA LEU A 830 -26.25 -20.51 3.92
C LEU A 830 -25.84 -21.78 4.67
N ARG A 831 -25.40 -22.77 3.91
CA ARG A 831 -24.80 -24.02 4.36
C ARG A 831 -23.32 -24.10 3.99
N GLN A 832 -22.91 -23.38 2.94
CA GLN A 832 -21.53 -23.38 2.42
C GLN A 832 -21.12 -21.96 2.02
N LEU A 833 -19.88 -21.58 2.30
CA LEU A 833 -19.29 -20.31 1.89
C LEU A 833 -17.85 -20.59 1.48
N TRP A 834 -17.48 -20.25 0.24
CA TRP A 834 -16.13 -20.38 -0.31
C TRP A 834 -15.56 -18.99 -0.53
N ILE A 835 -14.50 -18.65 0.19
CA ILE A 835 -13.71 -17.43 0.01
C ILE A 835 -12.26 -17.89 -0.19
N PRO A 836 -11.69 -17.75 -1.39
CA PRO A 836 -10.27 -18.02 -1.65
C PRO A 836 -9.37 -16.86 -1.18
N ASP A 837 -8.06 -17.06 -1.23
CA ASP A 837 -7.04 -16.22 -0.63
C ASP A 837 -7.09 -14.74 -1.04
N CYS A 838 -7.39 -13.82 -0.11
CA CYS A 838 -7.45 -12.39 -0.37
C CYS A 838 -6.11 -11.74 0.02
N GLY A 839 -5.40 -11.19 -0.96
CA GLY A 839 -4.18 -10.42 -0.71
C GLY A 839 -4.44 -9.13 0.10
N ALA A 840 -3.62 -8.90 1.13
CA ALA A 840 -3.25 -7.62 1.74
C ALA A 840 -4.30 -6.48 1.84
N ARG A 841 -5.36 -6.63 2.65
CA ARG A 841 -5.93 -5.64 3.61
C ARG A 841 -7.30 -6.09 4.11
N GLY A 842 -7.57 -5.85 5.40
CA GLY A 842 -8.65 -6.48 6.16
C GLY A 842 -10.08 -6.17 5.72
N ALA A 843 -10.88 -7.23 5.60
CA ALA A 843 -12.33 -7.18 5.37
C ALA A 843 -13.12 -7.10 6.70
N TYR A 844 -14.20 -6.31 6.73
CA TYR A 844 -15.12 -6.23 7.88
C TYR A 844 -16.36 -7.09 7.65
N LEU A 845 -16.42 -8.29 8.24
CA LEU A 845 -17.58 -9.18 8.16
C LEU A 845 -18.56 -8.97 9.34
N HIS A 846 -19.83 -8.67 9.01
CA HIS A 846 -20.95 -8.65 9.95
C HIS A 846 -21.97 -9.75 9.58
N GLY A 847 -22.40 -10.61 10.51
CA GLY A 847 -23.60 -11.47 10.32
C GLY A 847 -23.65 -12.76 11.15
N THR A 848 -24.85 -13.31 11.38
CA THR A 848 -25.17 -14.37 12.36
C THR A 848 -25.56 -15.72 11.71
N LEU A 849 -25.02 -16.88 12.12
CA LEU A 849 -25.30 -18.23 11.62
C LEU A 849 -26.05 -19.13 12.65
N SER A 850 -26.69 -20.19 12.16
CA SER A 850 -27.21 -21.30 12.99
C SER A 850 -27.33 -22.58 12.17
N GLY A 851 -26.77 -23.69 12.64
CA GLY A 851 -27.03 -25.04 12.11
C GLY A 851 -25.88 -25.63 11.28
N THR A 852 -25.43 -26.83 11.68
CA THR A 852 -24.24 -27.57 11.23
C THR A 852 -24.39 -28.33 9.91
N ASP A 853 -23.36 -28.26 9.05
CA ASP A 853 -22.63 -29.37 8.37
C ASP A 853 -21.71 -28.77 7.28
N ILE A 854 -20.44 -28.49 7.64
CA ILE A 854 -19.43 -27.97 6.71
C ILE A 854 -18.64 -29.14 6.12
N ASN A 855 -18.77 -29.36 4.80
CA ASN A 855 -17.92 -30.25 4.03
C ASN A 855 -17.01 -29.38 3.14
N THR A 856 -15.72 -29.31 3.45
CA THR A 856 -14.67 -28.82 2.56
C THR A 856 -14.17 -29.98 1.69
N TRP A 857 -14.17 -29.80 0.37
CA TRP A 857 -13.49 -30.67 -0.60
C TRP A 857 -12.46 -29.80 -1.30
N SER A 858 -11.19 -29.93 -0.92
CA SER A 858 -10.06 -29.29 -1.61
C SER A 858 -9.46 -30.27 -2.63
N SER A 859 -9.59 -29.92 -3.91
CA SER A 859 -8.74 -30.50 -4.97
C SER A 859 -8.00 -29.35 -5.64
N GLY A 860 -6.86 -28.98 -5.06
CA GLY A 860 -5.82 -28.17 -5.67
C GLY A 860 -5.96 -26.66 -5.50
N ILE A 861 -4.90 -26.08 -4.93
CA ILE A 861 -4.48 -24.67 -4.93
C ILE A 861 -4.96 -23.86 -3.70
N ASP A 862 -4.10 -23.84 -2.67
CA ASP A 862 -3.54 -22.73 -1.85
C ASP A 862 -4.32 -21.40 -2.01
N GLY A 863 -5.07 -20.86 -1.04
CA GLY A 863 -4.80 -20.41 0.34
C GLY A 863 -6.07 -19.65 0.82
N TYR A 864 -6.19 -19.26 2.09
CA TYR A 864 -7.45 -18.73 2.68
C TYR A 864 -7.21 -17.66 3.76
N HIS A 865 -8.06 -16.60 3.81
CA HIS A 865 -8.21 -15.72 4.99
C HIS A 865 -9.65 -15.31 5.37
N CYS A 866 -9.87 -15.29 6.70
CA CYS A 866 -10.88 -14.68 7.59
C CYS A 866 -12.39 -14.57 7.25
N VAL A 867 -13.21 -15.27 8.06
CA VAL A 867 -14.67 -15.13 8.19
C VAL A 867 -15.03 -14.67 9.62
N SER A 868 -15.78 -13.57 9.78
CA SER A 868 -16.48 -13.24 11.04
C SER A 868 -17.96 -13.61 10.91
N VAL A 869 -18.39 -14.60 11.69
CA VAL A 869 -19.80 -14.97 11.85
C VAL A 869 -20.19 -14.97 13.32
N ASP A 870 -21.17 -14.14 13.65
CA ASP A 870 -21.96 -14.22 14.85
C ASP A 870 -22.74 -15.56 14.86
N LYS A 871 -22.96 -16.12 16.05
CA LYS A 871 -23.50 -17.46 16.35
C LYS A 871 -22.96 -18.64 15.49
N SER A 872 -22.15 -19.43 16.18
CA SER A 872 -21.83 -20.84 15.88
C SER A 872 -21.17 -21.12 14.52
N VAL A 873 -19.86 -21.35 14.62
CA VAL A 873 -18.93 -22.09 13.75
C VAL A 873 -17.91 -21.24 12.99
N MET A 874 -16.64 -21.55 13.26
CA MET A 874 -15.40 -21.08 12.63
C MET A 874 -14.96 -22.15 11.60
N ILE A 875 -14.52 -21.78 10.40
CA ILE A 875 -13.94 -22.71 9.39
C ILE A 875 -12.43 -22.49 9.28
N VAL A 876 -11.77 -23.64 9.20
CA VAL A 876 -10.36 -24.02 9.08
C VAL A 876 -9.82 -23.83 7.65
N THR A 877 -8.53 -23.54 7.52
CA THR A 877 -7.72 -23.66 6.29
C THR A 877 -6.52 -24.58 6.54
N ASP A 878 -5.96 -25.20 5.49
CA ASP A 878 -4.98 -26.30 5.52
C ASP A 878 -3.55 -25.87 5.07
N ASP A 879 -3.26 -24.56 4.90
CA ASP A 879 -1.98 -24.06 4.33
C ASP A 879 -1.33 -22.92 5.18
N PRO A 880 -0.05 -23.06 5.62
CA PRO A 880 0.63 -22.12 6.53
C PRO A 880 1.40 -20.95 5.90
N GLU A 881 1.47 -20.79 4.57
CA GLU A 881 2.33 -19.74 3.98
C GLU A 881 1.71 -18.32 3.94
N ASP A 882 0.43 -18.14 4.31
CA ASP A 882 -0.31 -16.88 4.02
C ASP A 882 -0.49 -15.89 5.18
N PHE A 883 0.01 -16.17 6.40
CA PHE A 883 -0.34 -15.35 7.58
C PHE A 883 0.68 -14.29 8.02
N GLU A 884 1.61 -13.89 7.16
CA GLU A 884 2.71 -12.95 7.49
C GLU A 884 2.24 -11.49 7.80
N TYR A 885 0.94 -11.16 7.73
CA TYR A 885 0.44 -9.77 7.88
C TYR A 885 -0.83 -9.57 8.72
N ILE A 886 -1.21 -10.51 9.61
CA ILE A 886 -2.30 -10.25 10.59
C ILE A 886 -1.73 -9.49 11.79
N GLU A 887 -1.77 -8.15 11.77
CA GLU A 887 -1.19 -7.33 12.86
C GLU A 887 -2.05 -7.29 14.14
N ASN A 888 -3.34 -7.68 14.14
CA ASN A 888 -4.18 -7.65 15.36
C ASN A 888 -5.44 -8.53 15.29
N VAL A 889 -5.45 -9.69 15.96
CA VAL A 889 -6.70 -10.41 16.31
C VAL A 889 -7.12 -9.97 17.71
N SER A 890 -8.12 -9.08 17.80
CA SER A 890 -8.51 -8.44 19.07
C SER A 890 -9.76 -9.02 19.74
N TYR A 891 -10.36 -10.10 19.20
CA TYR A 891 -11.54 -10.69 19.83
C TYR A 891 -11.65 -12.21 19.63
N TYR A 892 -11.69 -12.95 20.74
CA TYR A 892 -12.04 -14.37 20.76
C TYR A 892 -13.50 -14.53 21.23
N PRO A 893 -14.34 -15.33 20.54
CA PRO A 893 -15.68 -15.64 21.02
C PRO A 893 -15.58 -16.40 22.35
N THR A 894 -16.36 -15.98 23.35
CA THR A 894 -16.36 -16.52 24.72
C THR A 894 -16.90 -17.94 24.86
N ASP A 895 -17.44 -18.51 23.77
CA ASP A 895 -18.26 -19.73 23.80
C ASP A 895 -17.70 -20.86 22.88
N ALA A 896 -16.52 -20.70 22.29
CA ALA A 896 -15.97 -21.70 21.36
C ALA A 896 -15.57 -23.01 22.06
N GLU A 897 -16.11 -24.16 21.59
CA GLU A 897 -15.78 -25.49 22.14
C GLU A 897 -14.61 -26.19 21.42
N THR A 898 -14.20 -25.75 20.23
CA THR A 898 -13.18 -26.45 19.42
C THR A 898 -12.31 -25.47 18.63
N ILE A 899 -10.99 -25.66 18.66
CA ILE A 899 -10.02 -25.10 17.72
C ILE A 899 -9.77 -26.19 16.66
N GLY A 900 -10.07 -25.87 15.39
CA GLY A 900 -10.00 -26.83 14.29
C GLY A 900 -8.57 -27.24 13.92
N GLU A 901 -8.45 -28.19 12.98
CA GLU A 901 -7.14 -28.48 12.36
C GLU A 901 -6.62 -27.21 11.67
N SER A 902 -5.31 -26.97 11.61
CA SER A 902 -4.63 -25.87 10.88
C SER A 902 -5.16 -24.44 11.10
N ALA A 903 -5.93 -24.22 12.18
CA ALA A 903 -6.71 -22.99 12.38
C ALA A 903 -5.90 -21.68 12.44
N PHE A 904 -4.65 -21.72 12.88
CA PHE A 904 -3.74 -20.58 13.02
C PHE A 904 -2.35 -20.89 12.44
N GLU A 905 -2.24 -21.90 11.57
CA GLU A 905 -0.98 -22.30 10.98
C GLU A 905 -0.25 -21.12 10.34
N GLY A 906 1.06 -20.93 10.54
CA GLY A 906 1.81 -19.83 9.91
C GLY A 906 1.59 -18.43 10.47
N THR A 907 0.68 -18.26 11.44
CA THR A 907 0.28 -16.92 11.91
C THR A 907 1.33 -16.14 12.69
N SER A 908 1.46 -14.85 12.37
CA SER A 908 2.15 -13.82 13.17
C SER A 908 1.32 -13.37 14.39
N VAL A 909 0.79 -14.32 15.17
CA VAL A 909 0.02 -14.00 16.38
C VAL A 909 0.99 -13.81 17.54
N ALA A 910 1.29 -12.55 17.85
CA ALA A 910 2.24 -12.20 18.91
C ALA A 910 1.83 -12.67 20.30
N VAL A 911 0.53 -12.67 20.65
CA VAL A 911 0.04 -13.12 21.97
C VAL A 911 -1.44 -13.53 21.88
N ILE A 912 -1.77 -14.77 22.25
CA ILE A 912 -3.14 -15.15 22.60
C ILE A 912 -3.31 -14.95 24.12
N TRP A 913 -3.64 -13.71 24.54
CA TRP A 913 -4.53 -13.31 25.67
C TRP A 913 -4.21 -11.97 26.39
N GLY A 914 -5.25 -11.15 26.58
CA GLY A 914 -5.69 -10.79 27.94
C GLY A 914 -5.35 -9.42 28.56
N LYS A 915 -5.49 -8.28 27.87
CA LYS A 915 -5.35 -6.95 28.53
C LYS A 915 -6.48 -6.57 29.52
N GLN A 916 -7.42 -7.46 29.84
CA GLN A 916 -8.45 -7.21 30.88
C GLN A 916 -8.80 -8.48 31.68
N ASN A 917 -8.29 -8.57 32.91
CA ASN A 917 -8.92 -8.94 34.20
C ASN A 917 -10.21 -9.81 34.27
N SER A 918 -10.50 -10.70 33.34
CA SER A 918 -11.54 -11.72 33.54
C SER A 918 -11.37 -12.92 32.62
N ASN A 919 -10.91 -14.02 33.23
CA ASN A 919 -11.06 -15.43 32.84
C ASN A 919 -11.39 -15.70 31.36
N PRO A 920 -10.38 -15.98 30.54
CA PRO A 920 -10.62 -16.11 29.11
C PRO A 920 -11.15 -17.52 28.74
N ASN A 921 -11.96 -17.55 27.68
CA ASN A 921 -12.89 -18.61 27.26
C ASN A 921 -12.82 -19.98 28.02
N PRO A 922 -13.73 -20.24 28.97
CA PRO A 922 -13.73 -21.46 29.79
C PRO A 922 -14.19 -22.75 29.05
N HIS A 923 -14.42 -22.71 27.72
CA HIS A 923 -15.18 -23.75 27.03
C HIS A 923 -14.43 -24.53 25.94
N VAL A 924 -13.17 -24.22 25.62
CA VAL A 924 -12.40 -24.97 24.59
C VAL A 924 -12.16 -26.42 25.02
N LYS A 925 -12.78 -27.37 24.31
CA LYS A 925 -12.71 -28.83 24.53
C LYS A 925 -11.75 -29.54 23.60
N THR A 926 -11.47 -29.06 22.38
CA THR A 926 -10.54 -29.74 21.46
C THR A 926 -9.63 -28.78 20.69
N ILE A 927 -8.40 -29.20 20.41
CA ILE A 927 -7.43 -28.54 19.52
C ILE A 927 -7.01 -29.54 18.44
N GLY A 928 -7.22 -29.17 17.17
CA GLY A 928 -6.97 -30.01 15.99
C GLY A 928 -5.51 -30.10 15.59
N LYS A 929 -5.22 -30.94 14.58
CA LYS A 929 -3.87 -31.13 14.01
C LYS A 929 -3.35 -29.83 13.42
N ARG A 930 -2.05 -29.54 13.57
CA ARG A 930 -1.41 -28.31 13.06
C ARG A 930 -2.12 -27.00 13.41
N ALA A 931 -3.01 -26.98 14.40
CA ALA A 931 -3.85 -25.84 14.73
C ALA A 931 -3.08 -24.52 14.96
N PHE A 932 -1.83 -24.62 15.37
CA PHE A 932 -0.87 -23.56 15.61
C PHE A 932 0.51 -23.98 15.10
N ALA A 933 0.60 -24.68 13.97
CA ALA A 933 1.90 -25.03 13.41
C ALA A 933 2.54 -23.81 12.72
N ASP A 934 3.87 -23.71 12.70
CA ASP A 934 4.63 -22.66 12.01
C ASP A 934 4.27 -21.20 12.40
N CYS A 935 3.70 -20.98 13.59
CA CYS A 935 3.45 -19.65 14.15
C CYS A 935 4.72 -19.07 14.78
N GLU A 936 5.57 -18.40 13.99
CA GLU A 936 6.87 -17.89 14.46
C GLU A 936 6.75 -16.88 15.62
N ASP A 937 5.65 -16.13 15.69
CA ASP A 937 5.43 -15.10 16.72
C ASP A 937 4.71 -15.61 17.97
N LEU A 938 4.14 -16.84 17.94
CA LEU A 938 3.34 -17.40 19.03
C LEU A 938 4.21 -17.81 20.23
N VAL A 939 4.23 -16.97 21.28
CA VAL A 939 5.00 -17.21 22.51
C VAL A 939 4.27 -18.00 23.56
N LEU A 940 2.97 -17.72 23.72
CA LEU A 940 2.24 -18.12 24.90
C LEU A 940 0.79 -18.38 24.52
N ILE A 941 0.29 -19.55 24.92
CA ILE A 941 -1.10 -19.91 24.79
C ILE A 941 -1.63 -20.47 26.10
N GLU A 942 -2.75 -19.94 26.58
CA GLU A 942 -3.47 -20.54 27.70
C GLU A 942 -4.49 -21.55 27.18
N ILE A 943 -4.35 -22.80 27.64
CA ILE A 943 -5.25 -23.90 27.28
C ILE A 943 -6.13 -24.23 28.51
N PRO A 944 -7.46 -24.09 28.40
CA PRO A 944 -8.37 -24.38 29.50
C PRO A 944 -8.27 -25.81 30.04
N TYR A 945 -8.55 -25.99 31.33
CA TYR A 945 -8.55 -27.33 31.94
C TYR A 945 -9.55 -28.29 31.30
N ASP A 946 -10.70 -27.77 30.87
CA ASP A 946 -11.77 -28.54 30.25
C ASP A 946 -11.45 -29.01 28.82
N THR A 947 -10.26 -28.69 28.29
CA THR A 947 -9.77 -29.25 27.04
C THR A 947 -9.58 -30.76 27.15
N THR A 948 -10.39 -31.49 26.38
CA THR A 948 -10.44 -32.95 26.33
C THR A 948 -9.48 -33.58 25.30
N SER A 949 -9.09 -32.84 24.25
CA SER A 949 -8.24 -33.34 23.16
C SER A 949 -7.30 -32.27 22.61
N ILE A 950 -6.05 -32.63 22.33
CA ILE A 950 -5.06 -31.82 21.61
C ILE A 950 -4.36 -32.77 20.63
N ALA A 951 -4.38 -32.47 19.34
CA ALA A 951 -3.71 -33.28 18.33
C ALA A 951 -2.18 -33.17 18.44
N SER A 952 -1.44 -34.25 18.13
CA SER A 952 0.02 -34.34 18.34
C SER A 952 0.83 -33.25 17.65
N ASP A 953 0.45 -32.90 16.43
CA ASP A 953 1.11 -31.90 15.58
C ASP A 953 0.50 -30.50 15.73
N ALA A 954 -0.34 -30.26 16.75
CA ALA A 954 -1.03 -28.98 16.94
C ALA A 954 -0.09 -27.76 16.95
N PHE A 955 1.15 -27.88 17.43
CA PHE A 955 2.12 -26.77 17.51
C PHE A 955 3.43 -27.06 16.74
N ALA A 956 3.37 -27.87 15.67
CA ALA A 956 4.58 -28.24 14.93
C ALA A 956 5.25 -27.02 14.26
N GLY A 957 6.55 -26.78 14.45
CA GLY A 957 7.25 -25.65 13.81
C GLY A 957 7.08 -24.29 14.50
N SER A 958 6.19 -24.19 15.50
CA SER A 958 6.06 -23.03 16.39
C SER A 958 7.10 -23.12 17.52
N ASP A 959 8.37 -23.01 17.16
CA ASP A 959 9.48 -23.14 18.09
C ASP A 959 9.50 -21.98 19.10
N GLY A 960 9.45 -22.29 20.39
CA GLY A 960 9.48 -21.28 21.46
C GLY A 960 8.11 -20.90 22.03
N VAL A 961 7.02 -21.56 21.61
CA VAL A 961 5.72 -21.43 22.29
C VAL A 961 5.76 -22.01 23.70
N HIS A 962 5.08 -21.37 24.65
CA HIS A 962 4.88 -21.81 26.01
C HIS A 962 3.38 -22.08 26.21
N ILE A 963 3.04 -23.19 26.86
CA ILE A 963 1.64 -23.54 27.14
C ILE A 963 1.35 -23.21 28.60
N PHE A 964 0.44 -22.28 28.84
CA PHE A 964 -0.12 -22.03 30.16
C PHE A 964 -1.36 -22.90 30.38
N GLY A 965 -1.52 -23.48 31.56
CA GLY A 965 -2.73 -24.22 31.89
C GLY A 965 -2.77 -24.74 33.32
N GLN A 966 -3.88 -25.36 33.69
CA GLN A 966 -4.02 -25.96 35.02
C GLN A 966 -3.27 -27.31 35.12
N PHE A 967 -2.71 -27.59 36.30
CA PHE A 967 -2.00 -28.84 36.57
C PHE A 967 -2.91 -30.06 36.34
N GLY A 968 -2.40 -31.09 35.64
CA GLY A 968 -3.15 -32.30 35.31
C GLY A 968 -4.06 -32.20 34.06
N SER A 969 -4.14 -31.02 33.42
CA SER A 969 -4.89 -30.83 32.17
C SER A 969 -4.29 -31.60 30.99
N LYS A 970 -5.07 -31.77 29.91
CA LYS A 970 -4.55 -32.31 28.64
C LYS A 970 -3.42 -31.45 28.07
N ALA A 971 -3.45 -30.14 28.29
CA ALA A 971 -2.40 -29.21 27.93
C ALA A 971 -1.04 -29.58 28.55
N MET A 972 -1.03 -29.92 29.84
CA MET A 972 0.19 -30.36 30.53
C MET A 972 0.80 -31.61 29.89
N TRP A 973 -0.05 -32.60 29.60
CA TRP A 973 0.39 -33.85 28.98
C TRP A 973 0.89 -33.64 27.56
N TYR A 974 0.20 -32.80 26.80
CA TYR A 974 0.61 -32.45 25.45
C TYR A 974 1.97 -31.76 25.45
N ALA A 975 2.14 -30.74 26.30
CA ALA A 975 3.39 -30.00 26.43
C ALA A 975 4.57 -30.93 26.81
N TYR A 976 4.34 -31.85 27.76
CA TYR A 976 5.33 -32.86 28.15
C TYR A 976 5.71 -33.80 27.00
N ASP A 977 4.71 -34.35 26.29
CA ASP A 977 4.93 -35.32 25.22
C ASP A 977 5.67 -34.71 24.02
N HIS A 978 5.61 -33.39 23.84
CA HIS A 978 6.22 -32.65 22.71
C HIS A 978 7.40 -31.75 23.11
N GLY A 979 7.81 -31.77 24.38
CA GLY A 979 8.95 -30.98 24.86
C GLY A 979 8.70 -29.46 24.92
N ILE A 980 7.44 -29.04 24.92
CA ILE A 980 7.02 -27.64 25.00
C ILE A 980 7.02 -27.19 26.48
N PRO A 981 7.55 -26.00 26.81
CA PRO A 981 7.47 -25.44 28.15
C PRO A 981 6.01 -25.34 28.65
N PHE A 982 5.72 -25.89 29.83
CA PHE A 982 4.39 -25.80 30.47
C PHE A 982 4.41 -24.92 31.73
N ILE A 983 3.46 -24.00 31.84
CA ILE A 983 3.35 -23.00 32.90
C ILE A 983 2.04 -23.22 33.68
N VAL A 984 2.09 -23.16 35.01
CA VAL A 984 0.94 -23.41 35.89
C VAL A 984 0.70 -22.20 36.79
N ASP A 985 -0.57 -21.80 36.94
CA ASP A 985 -0.96 -20.81 37.95
C ASP A 985 -0.72 -21.37 39.36
N THR A 986 0.09 -20.68 40.16
CA THR A 986 0.54 -21.09 41.48
C THR A 986 -0.40 -20.84 42.68
N PRO A 987 -1.73 -20.62 42.61
CA PRO A 987 -2.50 -20.46 43.85
C PRO A 987 -2.70 -21.76 44.65
N PHE A 988 -2.38 -22.93 44.08
CA PHE A 988 -2.80 -24.24 44.63
C PHE A 988 -1.69 -25.18 45.10
N LEU A 989 -0.42 -24.77 45.10
CA LEU A 989 0.69 -25.57 45.65
C LEU A 989 0.85 -25.39 47.15
#